data_AF-A0AAU1LID1-F1
#
_entry.id   AF-A0AAU1LID1-F1
#
_cell.length_a   1.000
_cell.length_b   1.000
_cell.length_c   1.000
_cell.angle_alpha   90.00
_cell.angle_beta   90.00
_cell.angle_gamma   90.00
#
_symmetry.space_group_name_H-M   'P 1'
#
loop_
_entity.id
_entity.type
_entity.pdbx_description
1 polymer ?
#
loop_
_entity_poly.entity_id
_entity_poly.type
_entity_poly.pdbx_seq_one_letter_code
_entity_poly.pdbx_strand_id
1 'polypeptide(L)'
;MPNEQESLFAAVDALLEEAAAQDPLPHPDERKRLREAAGLSQDQIAKALSVRRETVTSWETGRTAPRPPKRAAYARLLEGLSTLHPVNAEAPGDTPTPAPSINAVNATPPPATINGVNATPLAINATAAPAPTINAVNAAAPTAPVNAVNAPADAEPRANPAAPGSGAEPRFREGAGRGTAPQGPTPTPPTVNGVNAVNAEPPEAALEAAPAPTVNAVNAEPSAAPATPAPSAEPTPTVNGVNAVNARPPATPQRPRHRPHPTPLEGNGPLAVLTGTGQAHTTAGLVLDHPTTGGLPALLTWALGPDAGLRSPRLHRNGKDGDPLLVLTAPALELLGLPLALEDRRGLRLPDNHPVIKQLTKAKWQLTRRGFGPWPRIYRPATPSTGRQCVQLAILPWGALDPRAWGEGTPDLPAPELAELLTTYASRVLTPRGSTAVTGLELMTALRPPTRAARDEATNTWVSAPVPGSLTRPVDPAPPEAPDEHPVVAALYPRSHQRTPAEVLDEEAYDWIRDPELLTDAECTRTHAVGIDVNMAFAAAANRLPVGLGPATHRTGPRFDPKLPGCWLADLSSIALDPRLPSPFTPHGRPPTGPAWYATPTLAYAQELGHDVHPTEGWLRLDHGPYLDAWYTRLRDAYMATMADLGVTSTLPEPEFLTAMAELQQHSDPVLKPVLSAIKSTVKGGIGKLRERPQGAGYRPGEDWPALERPTWRPDIRAAVISTARVNMHRKMNKLATAAGQYPIAVLSDCAVYLSDGPSPLDFLPRTPEGKPLPGGFRLGVSPGMVKHEGTQPLLWAVQMLDENHNPARHIKGHDAAADGE
;
A
#
# COMPACT_ATOMS: atom_id res chain seq x y z
N MET A 1 1.90 -40.94 45.81
CA MET A 1 2.69 -40.94 44.56
C MET A 1 1.70 -40.93 43.40
N PRO A 2 1.49 -39.81 42.69
CA PRO A 2 0.99 -39.84 41.32
C PRO A 2 1.93 -40.69 40.46
N ASN A 3 1.45 -41.23 39.34
CA ASN A 3 2.18 -42.27 38.61
C ASN A 3 3.49 -41.73 38.01
N GLU A 4 4.61 -42.11 38.62
CA GLU A 4 5.97 -41.92 38.08
C GLU A 4 6.07 -42.50 36.65
N GLN A 5 5.37 -43.60 36.40
CA GLN A 5 5.21 -44.22 35.09
C GLN A 5 4.48 -43.32 34.06
N GLU A 6 3.48 -42.54 34.47
CA GLU A 6 2.79 -41.58 33.57
C GLU A 6 3.68 -40.38 33.27
N SER A 7 4.42 -39.88 34.26
CA SER A 7 5.42 -38.83 34.04
C SER A 7 6.57 -39.30 33.13
N LEU A 8 6.95 -40.57 33.21
CA LEU A 8 7.95 -41.17 32.32
C LEU A 8 7.40 -41.37 30.90
N PHE A 9 6.14 -41.79 30.74
CA PHE A 9 5.51 -41.85 29.41
C PHE A 9 5.41 -40.46 28.79
N ALA A 10 4.92 -39.44 29.52
CA ALA A 10 4.86 -38.07 29.01
C ALA A 10 6.24 -37.50 28.62
N ALA A 11 7.30 -37.84 29.36
CA ALA A 11 8.67 -37.45 29.01
C ALA A 11 9.22 -38.20 27.78
N VAL A 12 8.84 -39.47 27.59
CA VAL A 12 9.18 -40.25 26.39
C VAL A 12 8.41 -39.74 25.18
N ASP A 13 7.12 -39.43 25.31
CA ASP A 13 6.30 -38.86 24.25
C ASP A 13 6.85 -37.48 23.82
N ALA A 14 7.23 -36.62 24.77
CA ALA A 14 7.89 -35.35 24.48
C ALA A 14 9.23 -35.51 23.73
N LEU A 15 10.05 -36.51 24.09
CA LEU A 15 11.29 -36.84 23.37
C LEU A 15 11.02 -37.38 21.95
N LEU A 16 9.94 -38.14 21.76
CA LEU A 16 9.52 -38.63 20.45
C LEU A 16 8.95 -37.49 19.58
N GLU A 17 8.23 -36.53 20.17
CA GLU A 17 7.79 -35.31 19.49
C GLU A 17 8.97 -34.40 19.12
N GLU A 18 9.98 -34.25 19.99
CA GLU A 18 11.19 -33.49 19.68
C GLU A 18 11.99 -34.15 18.54
N ALA A 19 12.18 -35.47 18.57
CA ALA A 19 12.79 -36.21 17.47
C ALA A 19 12.01 -36.05 16.15
N ALA A 20 10.67 -36.10 16.18
CA ALA A 20 9.81 -35.87 15.02
C ALA A 20 9.77 -34.39 14.55
N ALA A 21 10.20 -33.45 15.40
CA ALA A 21 10.41 -32.05 15.03
C ALA A 21 11.78 -31.82 14.37
N GLN A 22 12.79 -32.61 14.73
CA GLN A 22 14.15 -32.55 14.16
C GLN A 22 14.25 -33.11 12.73
N ASP A 23 13.43 -34.10 12.35
CA ASP A 23 13.38 -34.63 10.98
C ASP A 23 12.85 -33.57 9.98
N PRO A 24 13.67 -33.08 9.02
CA PRO A 24 13.32 -31.93 8.21
C PRO A 24 12.40 -32.28 7.03
N LEU A 25 11.15 -31.81 7.09
CA LEU A 25 10.23 -31.84 5.95
C LEU A 25 10.88 -31.21 4.69
N PRO A 26 10.74 -31.82 3.49
CA PRO A 26 11.29 -31.31 2.23
C PRO A 26 11.02 -29.82 1.99
N HIS A 27 11.85 -29.15 1.17
CA HIS A 27 11.68 -27.72 0.85
C HIS A 27 10.25 -27.42 0.33
N PRO A 28 9.63 -26.26 0.63
CA PRO A 28 8.25 -25.98 0.20
C PRO A 28 7.96 -26.23 -1.29
N ASP A 29 8.88 -25.84 -2.18
CA ASP A 29 8.78 -26.13 -3.62
C ASP A 29 8.80 -27.64 -3.94
N GLU A 30 9.54 -28.44 -3.17
CA GLU A 30 9.58 -29.89 -3.31
C GLU A 30 8.26 -30.52 -2.82
N ARG A 31 7.66 -30.00 -1.73
CA ARG A 31 6.31 -30.42 -1.28
C ARG A 31 5.29 -30.21 -2.39
N LYS A 32 5.36 -29.04 -3.03
CA LYS A 32 4.51 -28.67 -4.17
C LYS A 32 4.79 -29.55 -5.40
N ARG A 33 6.06 -29.78 -5.76
CA ARG A 33 6.46 -30.68 -6.87
C ARG A 33 5.89 -32.08 -6.67
N LEU A 34 6.06 -32.64 -5.47
CA LEU A 34 5.58 -33.98 -5.13
C LEU A 34 4.06 -34.08 -5.23
N ARG A 35 3.32 -33.09 -4.72
CA ARG A 35 1.86 -33.03 -4.90
C ARG A 35 1.46 -32.96 -6.39
N GLU A 36 2.13 -32.10 -7.17
CA GLU A 36 1.78 -31.84 -8.57
C GLU A 36 2.13 -33.01 -9.50
N ALA A 37 3.26 -33.68 -9.26
CA ALA A 37 3.64 -34.92 -9.95
C ALA A 37 2.65 -36.07 -9.66
N ALA A 38 2.08 -36.10 -8.45
CA ALA A 38 1.06 -37.06 -8.04
C ALA A 38 -0.37 -36.71 -8.53
N GLY A 39 -0.55 -35.60 -9.24
CA GLY A 39 -1.86 -35.13 -9.70
C GLY A 39 -2.84 -34.72 -8.59
N LEU A 40 -2.34 -34.49 -7.36
CA LEU A 40 -3.17 -34.19 -6.20
C LEU A 40 -3.49 -32.69 -6.10
N SER A 41 -4.73 -32.37 -5.72
CA SER A 41 -5.13 -31.00 -5.36
C SER A 41 -4.82 -30.69 -3.89
N GLN A 42 -4.65 -29.40 -3.58
CA GLN A 42 -4.49 -28.94 -2.20
C GLN A 42 -5.72 -29.28 -1.35
N ASP A 43 -6.93 -29.32 -1.93
CA ASP A 43 -8.17 -29.74 -1.27
C ASP A 43 -8.18 -31.23 -0.90
N GLN A 44 -7.60 -32.11 -1.73
CA GLN A 44 -7.50 -33.53 -1.42
C GLN A 44 -6.58 -33.77 -0.21
N ILE A 45 -5.43 -33.09 -0.17
CA ILE A 45 -4.52 -33.13 1.00
C ILE A 45 -5.19 -32.51 2.23
N ALA A 46 -5.83 -31.34 2.07
CA ALA A 46 -6.50 -30.65 3.17
C ALA A 46 -7.62 -31.50 3.79
N LYS A 47 -8.45 -32.14 2.96
CA LYS A 47 -9.50 -33.06 3.40
C LYS A 47 -8.93 -34.31 4.08
N ALA A 48 -7.88 -34.92 3.52
CA ALA A 48 -7.23 -36.09 4.11
C ALA A 48 -6.59 -35.79 5.48
N LEU A 49 -6.08 -34.57 5.67
CA LEU A 49 -5.45 -34.12 6.92
C LEU A 49 -6.40 -33.36 7.86
N SER A 50 -7.68 -33.17 7.49
CA SER A 50 -8.66 -32.40 8.27
C SER A 50 -8.21 -30.95 8.57
N VAL A 51 -7.63 -30.27 7.57
CA VAL A 51 -7.23 -28.85 7.64
C VAL A 51 -7.90 -28.05 6.52
N ARG A 52 -7.73 -26.72 6.49
CA ARG A 52 -8.21 -25.88 5.37
C ARG A 52 -7.22 -25.95 4.19
N ARG A 53 -7.73 -25.73 2.97
CA ARG A 53 -6.92 -25.70 1.74
C ARG A 53 -5.80 -24.66 1.82
N GLU A 54 -6.10 -23.52 2.43
CA GLU A 54 -5.19 -22.39 2.68
C GLU A 54 -4.07 -22.76 3.67
N THR A 55 -4.30 -23.73 4.56
CA THR A 55 -3.27 -24.28 5.46
C THR A 55 -2.24 -25.07 4.66
N VAL A 56 -2.68 -25.94 3.75
CA VAL A 56 -1.78 -26.68 2.83
C VAL A 56 -1.02 -25.71 1.91
N THR A 57 -1.71 -24.68 1.36
CA THR A 57 -1.06 -23.60 0.60
C THR A 57 0.02 -22.88 1.41
N SER A 58 -0.19 -22.67 2.71
CA SER A 58 0.80 -22.03 3.58
C SER A 58 2.01 -22.92 3.88
N TRP A 59 1.82 -24.25 3.89
CA TRP A 59 2.91 -25.24 4.01
C TRP A 59 3.71 -25.41 2.70
N GLU A 60 3.05 -25.35 1.55
CA GLU A 60 3.68 -25.39 0.20
C GLU A 60 4.35 -24.07 -0.19
N THR A 61 4.03 -22.96 0.48
CA THR A 61 4.69 -21.65 0.27
C THR A 61 5.68 -21.28 1.39
N GLY A 62 5.93 -22.19 2.34
CA GLY A 62 6.86 -21.97 3.46
C GLY A 62 6.41 -20.95 4.51
N ARG A 63 5.26 -20.29 4.32
CA ARG A 63 4.70 -19.30 5.25
C ARG A 63 4.44 -19.87 6.65
N THR A 64 4.06 -21.15 6.73
CA THR A 64 3.95 -21.89 7.99
C THR A 64 4.46 -23.32 7.81
N ALA A 65 4.77 -23.99 8.91
CA ALA A 65 5.04 -25.43 8.96
C ALA A 65 3.87 -26.18 9.63
N PRO A 66 3.59 -27.43 9.26
CA PRO A 66 2.64 -28.27 9.99
C PRO A 66 3.20 -28.61 11.39
N ARG A 67 2.33 -28.53 12.40
CA ARG A 67 2.61 -28.93 13.78
C ARG A 67 2.07 -30.35 14.06
N PRO A 68 2.51 -31.05 15.12
CA PRO A 68 1.84 -32.25 15.62
C PRO A 68 0.33 -32.00 15.86
N PRO A 69 -0.53 -33.02 15.73
CA PRO A 69 -0.25 -34.36 15.19
C PRO A 69 -0.19 -34.37 13.64
N LYS A 70 -0.58 -33.29 12.96
CA LYS A 70 -0.72 -33.25 11.48
C LYS A 70 0.63 -33.33 10.74
N ARG A 71 1.74 -32.90 11.37
CA ARG A 71 3.11 -33.00 10.83
C ARG A 71 3.45 -34.43 10.39
N ALA A 72 3.25 -35.43 11.24
CA ALA A 72 3.64 -36.81 10.95
C ALA A 72 2.84 -37.39 9.76
N ALA A 73 1.54 -37.10 9.68
CA ALA A 73 0.70 -37.54 8.57
C ALA A 73 1.08 -36.87 7.23
N TYR A 74 1.49 -35.60 7.25
CA TYR A 74 1.97 -34.90 6.06
C TYR A 74 3.40 -35.32 5.65
N ALA A 75 4.29 -35.58 6.62
CA ALA A 75 5.62 -36.15 6.37
C ALA A 75 5.52 -37.49 5.63
N ARG A 76 4.73 -38.42 6.17
CA ARG A 76 4.48 -39.74 5.57
C ARG A 76 3.83 -39.68 4.19
N LEU A 77 2.98 -38.68 3.94
CA LEU A 77 2.44 -38.42 2.60
C LEU A 77 3.57 -38.03 1.65
N LEU A 78 4.41 -37.05 2.01
CA LEU A 78 5.52 -36.57 1.18
C LEU A 78 6.58 -37.65 0.92
N GLU A 79 6.88 -38.50 1.90
CA GLU A 79 7.76 -39.67 1.77
C GLU A 79 7.20 -40.71 0.77
N GLY A 80 5.90 -41.00 0.86
CA GLY A 80 5.22 -41.84 -0.12
C GLY A 80 5.26 -41.25 -1.53
N LEU A 81 5.06 -39.94 -1.66
CA LEU A 81 5.12 -39.24 -2.95
C LEU A 81 6.55 -39.13 -3.50
N SER A 82 7.59 -38.97 -2.68
CA SER A 82 8.98 -38.92 -3.15
C SER A 82 9.48 -40.28 -3.63
N THR A 83 8.98 -41.36 -3.02
CA THR A 83 9.17 -42.75 -3.49
C THR A 83 8.51 -42.99 -4.85
N LEU A 84 7.34 -42.39 -5.11
CA LEU A 84 6.61 -42.50 -6.39
C LEU A 84 7.15 -41.56 -7.48
N HIS A 85 7.70 -40.40 -7.10
CA HIS A 85 8.16 -39.35 -8.01
C HIS A 85 9.62 -38.93 -7.74
N PRO A 86 10.59 -39.85 -7.80
CA PRO A 86 12.00 -39.55 -7.55
C PRO A 86 12.55 -38.55 -8.57
N VAL A 87 13.55 -37.77 -8.16
CA VAL A 87 14.05 -36.60 -8.91
C VAL A 87 14.66 -36.95 -10.28
N ASN A 88 15.07 -38.19 -10.49
CA ASN A 88 15.71 -38.67 -11.74
C ASN A 88 14.74 -39.39 -12.70
N ALA A 89 13.42 -39.22 -12.54
CA ALA A 89 12.44 -39.74 -13.49
C ALA A 89 12.33 -38.83 -14.74
N GLU A 90 13.31 -38.91 -15.64
CA GLU A 90 13.21 -38.27 -16.97
C GLU A 90 12.03 -38.86 -17.75
N ALA A 91 11.10 -38.00 -18.18
CA ALA A 91 10.09 -38.36 -19.15
C ALA A 91 10.75 -38.51 -20.54
N PRO A 92 10.49 -39.59 -21.29
CA PRO A 92 11.16 -39.84 -22.57
C PRO A 92 10.68 -38.87 -23.66
N GLY A 93 11.45 -37.81 -23.86
CA GLY A 93 11.65 -37.10 -25.13
C GLY A 93 10.42 -36.50 -25.83
N ASP A 94 10.36 -35.17 -25.88
CA ASP A 94 9.72 -34.47 -26.99
C ASP A 94 10.63 -33.34 -27.49
N THR A 95 11.10 -33.46 -28.74
CA THR A 95 12.03 -32.50 -29.36
C THR A 95 11.28 -31.34 -30.03
N PRO A 96 11.82 -30.10 -29.98
CA PRO A 96 11.07 -28.92 -30.39
C PRO A 96 10.77 -28.88 -31.89
N THR A 97 9.49 -28.84 -32.24
CA THR A 97 8.98 -28.62 -33.60
C THR A 97 8.41 -27.18 -33.69
N PRO A 98 8.71 -26.40 -34.75
CA PRO A 98 8.46 -24.96 -34.75
C PRO A 98 7.00 -24.55 -34.99
N ALA A 99 6.67 -23.33 -34.58
CA ALA A 99 5.33 -22.75 -34.73
C ALA A 99 4.97 -22.48 -36.21
N PRO A 100 3.75 -22.84 -36.67
CA PRO A 100 3.27 -22.51 -38.01
C PRO A 100 2.78 -21.06 -38.10
N SER A 101 3.05 -20.42 -39.24
CA SER A 101 2.57 -19.07 -39.58
C SER A 101 1.21 -19.09 -40.29
N ILE A 102 0.49 -17.96 -40.25
CA ILE A 102 -0.87 -17.83 -40.79
C ILE A 102 -0.89 -17.76 -42.33
N ASN A 103 -1.74 -18.57 -42.95
CA ASN A 103 -2.55 -18.22 -44.14
C ASN A 103 -3.77 -19.15 -44.22
N ALA A 104 -4.85 -18.72 -44.89
CA ALA A 104 -6.20 -19.27 -44.71
C ALA A 104 -6.85 -19.83 -46.00
N VAL A 105 -7.83 -20.74 -45.85
CA VAL A 105 -9.10 -20.78 -46.62
C VAL A 105 -10.18 -21.64 -45.94
N ASN A 106 -11.43 -21.33 -46.27
CA ASN A 106 -12.72 -21.82 -45.77
C ASN A 106 -12.92 -23.34 -45.56
N ALA A 107 -13.63 -23.70 -44.47
CA ALA A 107 -14.70 -24.71 -44.44
C ALA A 107 -15.62 -24.53 -43.20
N THR A 108 -16.91 -24.91 -43.30
CA THR A 108 -17.96 -24.75 -42.26
C THR A 108 -18.30 -26.11 -41.62
N PRO A 109 -18.64 -26.22 -40.31
CA PRO A 109 -18.66 -27.50 -39.60
C PRO A 109 -20.04 -28.18 -39.48
N PRO A 110 -20.08 -29.49 -39.14
CA PRO A 110 -21.24 -30.15 -38.52
C PRO A 110 -21.23 -29.99 -36.97
N PRO A 111 -22.39 -30.16 -36.28
CA PRO A 111 -22.55 -29.75 -34.89
C PRO A 111 -22.22 -30.82 -33.83
N ALA A 112 -22.01 -30.37 -32.59
CA ALA A 112 -22.01 -31.23 -31.40
C ALA A 112 -23.45 -31.63 -30.99
N THR A 113 -23.58 -32.68 -30.18
CA THR A 113 -24.83 -33.04 -29.47
C THR A 113 -24.49 -33.50 -28.05
N ILE A 114 -25.45 -33.37 -27.12
CA ILE A 114 -25.23 -33.29 -25.67
C ILE A 114 -25.92 -34.46 -24.94
N ASN A 115 -25.45 -34.78 -23.73
CA ASN A 115 -25.89 -35.86 -22.81
C ASN A 115 -25.38 -37.28 -23.16
N GLY A 116 -25.20 -38.20 -22.19
CA GLY A 116 -25.23 -38.04 -20.73
C GLY A 116 -25.49 -39.35 -19.95
N VAL A 117 -24.87 -39.47 -18.77
CA VAL A 117 -25.12 -40.39 -17.62
C VAL A 117 -25.07 -41.94 -17.77
N ASN A 118 -24.27 -42.53 -16.87
CA ASN A 118 -24.44 -43.80 -16.12
C ASN A 118 -24.13 -45.21 -16.71
N ALA A 119 -23.29 -45.92 -15.92
CA ALA A 119 -23.33 -47.35 -15.53
C ALA A 119 -22.88 -48.50 -16.48
N THR A 120 -21.62 -48.96 -16.27
CA THR A 120 -21.14 -50.33 -15.90
C THR A 120 -22.08 -51.56 -15.86
N PRO A 121 -21.57 -52.83 -15.91
CA PRO A 121 -20.18 -53.33 -16.09
C PRO A 121 -20.02 -54.63 -16.98
N LEU A 122 -18.83 -55.28 -16.92
CA LEU A 122 -18.50 -56.69 -17.31
C LEU A 122 -18.34 -56.98 -18.84
N ALA A 123 -17.48 -57.91 -19.31
CA ALA A 123 -16.49 -58.80 -18.66
C ALA A 123 -15.52 -59.50 -19.66
N ILE A 124 -14.30 -59.86 -19.20
CA ILE A 124 -13.49 -61.09 -19.57
C ILE A 124 -12.94 -61.15 -21.04
N ASN A 125 -11.73 -61.63 -21.41
CA ASN A 125 -10.74 -62.55 -20.78
C ASN A 125 -9.24 -62.23 -21.11
N ALA A 126 -8.35 -63.10 -20.60
CA ALA A 126 -6.89 -63.22 -20.84
C ALA A 126 -6.45 -63.38 -22.33
N THR A 127 -5.18 -63.36 -22.76
CA THR A 127 -3.87 -63.80 -22.17
C THR A 127 -2.71 -63.10 -22.98
N ALA A 128 -1.38 -63.17 -22.79
CA ALA A 128 -0.41 -63.94 -21.97
C ALA A 128 0.96 -63.21 -21.85
N ALA A 129 2.01 -63.91 -21.35
CA ALA A 129 3.45 -63.56 -21.43
C ALA A 129 4.23 -64.71 -22.14
N PRO A 130 5.51 -64.57 -22.57
CA PRO A 130 6.72 -64.39 -21.72
C PRO A 130 7.53 -63.10 -22.05
N ALA A 131 8.49 -62.57 -21.27
CA ALA A 131 9.62 -63.11 -20.46
C ALA A 131 10.98 -63.18 -21.27
N PRO A 132 12.19 -63.16 -20.64
CA PRO A 132 13.11 -62.03 -20.84
C PRO A 132 14.58 -62.40 -21.18
N THR A 133 15.49 -61.41 -21.24
CA THR A 133 16.96 -61.63 -21.15
C THR A 133 17.68 -60.41 -20.53
N ILE A 134 18.96 -60.57 -20.15
CA ILE A 134 19.64 -59.76 -19.11
C ILE A 134 21.10 -59.42 -19.50
N ASN A 135 21.56 -58.23 -19.10
CA ASN A 135 22.95 -57.72 -19.00
C ASN A 135 23.90 -57.72 -20.22
N ALA A 136 24.52 -56.55 -20.45
CA ALA A 136 25.99 -56.43 -20.63
C ALA A 136 26.44 -54.97 -20.33
N VAL A 137 27.74 -54.77 -20.08
CA VAL A 137 28.34 -53.51 -19.58
C VAL A 137 29.45 -52.95 -20.49
N ASN A 138 29.73 -51.65 -20.35
CA ASN A 138 30.98 -50.94 -20.69
C ASN A 138 31.46 -50.89 -22.16
N ALA A 139 31.65 -49.66 -22.70
CA ALA A 139 33.00 -49.02 -22.83
C ALA A 139 33.09 -47.89 -23.88
N ALA A 140 33.87 -46.86 -23.55
CA ALA A 140 34.71 -45.96 -24.38
C ALA A 140 34.30 -45.51 -25.81
N ALA A 141 34.41 -44.19 -26.06
CA ALA A 141 34.56 -43.60 -27.40
C ALA A 141 35.98 -43.85 -27.98
N PRO A 142 36.21 -43.62 -29.29
CA PRO A 142 36.98 -42.41 -29.65
C PRO A 142 36.74 -41.78 -31.05
N THR A 143 37.28 -40.56 -31.21
CA THR A 143 37.81 -39.92 -32.44
C THR A 143 36.91 -39.59 -33.65
N ALA A 144 37.01 -38.34 -34.11
CA ALA A 144 36.72 -37.89 -35.48
C ALA A 144 37.94 -38.12 -36.42
N PRO A 145 37.80 -37.89 -37.74
CA PRO A 145 38.60 -36.79 -38.30
C PRO A 145 37.90 -35.92 -39.38
N VAL A 146 38.62 -34.88 -39.79
CA VAL A 146 38.24 -33.78 -40.69
C VAL A 146 38.17 -34.17 -42.17
N ASN A 147 37.41 -33.40 -42.97
CA ASN A 147 37.86 -32.93 -44.29
C ASN A 147 37.11 -31.64 -44.71
N ALA A 148 37.62 -30.93 -45.72
CA ALA A 148 37.24 -29.53 -46.00
C ALA A 148 37.27 -29.15 -47.50
N VAL A 149 37.13 -27.84 -47.77
CA VAL A 149 37.39 -27.11 -49.03
C VAL A 149 36.27 -27.12 -50.09
N ASN A 150 35.62 -25.96 -50.29
CA ASN A 150 35.63 -25.21 -51.58
C ASN A 150 34.93 -23.83 -51.50
N ALA A 151 35.43 -22.88 -52.29
CA ALA A 151 34.99 -21.49 -52.53
C ALA A 151 35.63 -21.04 -53.88
N PRO A 152 35.30 -19.89 -54.55
CA PRO A 152 34.56 -18.69 -54.13
C PRO A 152 33.26 -18.51 -55.00
N ALA A 153 32.76 -17.37 -55.53
CA ALA A 153 33.26 -15.99 -55.68
C ALA A 153 32.17 -14.92 -56.00
N ASP A 154 32.58 -13.66 -55.83
CA ASP A 154 32.25 -12.40 -56.55
C ASP A 154 30.80 -12.02 -56.95
N ALA A 155 30.28 -10.96 -56.32
CA ALA A 155 29.71 -9.76 -56.99
C ALA A 155 29.46 -8.61 -55.97
N GLU A 156 29.75 -7.35 -56.34
CA GLU A 156 29.54 -6.15 -55.48
C GLU A 156 28.99 -4.92 -56.31
N PRO A 157 28.86 -3.66 -55.83
CA PRO A 157 27.54 -3.06 -55.59
C PRO A 157 27.28 -1.69 -56.29
N ARG A 158 26.16 -1.02 -55.92
CA ARG A 158 25.87 0.43 -56.13
C ARG A 158 25.17 0.96 -54.85
N ALA A 159 25.69 1.96 -54.12
CA ALA A 159 25.68 3.42 -54.39
C ALA A 159 24.25 4.00 -54.48
N ASN A 160 23.84 5.11 -53.82
CA ASN A 160 24.52 6.35 -53.37
C ASN A 160 23.59 7.13 -52.37
N PRO A 161 23.86 8.36 -51.86
CA PRO A 161 25.10 9.09 -51.51
C PRO A 161 25.07 9.66 -50.03
N ALA A 162 25.85 10.72 -49.71
CA ALA A 162 26.19 11.16 -48.33
C ALA A 162 25.81 12.63 -47.93
N ALA A 163 26.25 13.07 -46.73
CA ALA A 163 26.01 14.36 -46.08
C ALA A 163 27.10 15.44 -46.33
N PRO A 164 26.92 16.70 -45.84
CA PRO A 164 27.86 17.29 -44.85
C PRO A 164 27.18 18.27 -43.83
N GLY A 165 27.84 18.86 -42.81
CA GLY A 165 29.19 18.66 -42.26
C GLY A 165 29.80 19.91 -41.55
N SER A 166 30.56 19.73 -40.46
CA SER A 166 31.35 20.72 -39.65
C SER A 166 30.54 21.81 -38.88
N GLY A 167 31.01 22.38 -37.76
CA GLY A 167 32.24 22.21 -36.93
C GLY A 167 32.12 23.09 -35.65
N ALA A 168 33.09 23.25 -34.74
CA ALA A 168 34.44 22.68 -34.54
C ALA A 168 34.88 22.86 -33.04
N GLU A 169 36.14 22.52 -32.70
CA GLU A 169 36.74 22.56 -31.34
C GLU A 169 37.85 23.65 -31.23
N PRO A 170 38.40 24.04 -30.04
CA PRO A 170 39.42 23.25 -29.29
C PRO A 170 39.47 23.57 -27.75
N ARG A 171 40.47 23.30 -26.86
CA ARG A 171 41.84 22.70 -26.85
C ARG A 171 42.13 21.97 -25.50
N PHE A 172 42.85 20.84 -25.57
CA PHE A 172 43.91 20.29 -24.68
C PHE A 172 44.32 20.94 -23.33
N ARG A 173 44.54 20.08 -22.31
CA ARG A 173 45.90 19.65 -21.90
C ARG A 173 45.91 18.28 -21.16
N GLU A 174 46.95 17.47 -21.36
CA GLU A 174 47.13 16.13 -20.75
C GLU A 174 48.10 16.12 -19.56
N GLY A 175 48.05 15.03 -18.78
CA GLY A 175 49.10 14.58 -17.86
C GLY A 175 48.90 13.10 -17.51
N ALA A 176 49.85 12.22 -17.85
CA ALA A 176 49.67 10.76 -17.82
C ALA A 176 50.41 10.05 -16.67
N GLY A 177 49.90 8.89 -16.25
CA GLY A 177 50.56 7.99 -15.30
C GLY A 177 49.95 6.57 -15.30
N ARG A 178 50.75 5.54 -15.57
CA ARG A 178 50.37 4.11 -15.49
C ARG A 178 50.84 3.53 -14.15
N GLY A 179 50.17 2.49 -13.62
CA GLY A 179 50.80 1.62 -12.61
C GLY A 179 49.88 0.65 -11.85
N THR A 180 49.92 -0.63 -12.24
CA THR A 180 49.91 -1.84 -11.39
C THR A 180 49.17 -1.85 -10.03
N ALA A 181 48.25 -2.81 -9.87
CA ALA A 181 47.91 -3.38 -8.56
C ALA A 181 49.01 -4.35 -8.07
N PRO A 182 49.15 -4.52 -6.75
CA PRO A 182 49.45 -5.82 -6.17
C PRO A 182 48.50 -6.19 -5.01
N GLN A 183 48.76 -7.35 -4.39
CA GLN A 183 47.95 -7.99 -3.35
C GLN A 183 48.09 -7.29 -1.97
N GLY A 184 47.13 -7.49 -1.07
CA GLY A 184 47.18 -6.98 0.31
C GLY A 184 47.88 -7.93 1.30
N PRO A 185 47.85 -7.60 2.60
CA PRO A 185 47.81 -8.63 3.63
C PRO A 185 46.74 -8.38 4.71
N THR A 186 46.27 -9.47 5.33
CA THR A 186 45.49 -9.48 6.58
C THR A 186 46.37 -9.15 7.78
N PRO A 187 45.80 -8.61 8.88
CA PRO A 187 46.05 -9.26 10.17
C PRO A 187 44.79 -9.43 11.05
N THR A 188 44.89 -10.38 11.98
CA THR A 188 43.85 -10.84 12.93
C THR A 188 43.81 -10.02 14.25
N PRO A 189 42.80 -10.20 15.12
CA PRO A 189 42.51 -9.28 16.23
C PRO A 189 43.25 -9.61 17.56
N PRO A 190 43.24 -8.68 18.53
CA PRO A 190 43.49 -8.96 19.95
C PRO A 190 42.19 -9.30 20.70
N THR A 191 42.29 -9.97 21.85
CA THR A 191 41.13 -10.25 22.73
C THR A 191 41.54 -10.45 24.19
N VAL A 192 40.60 -10.22 25.12
CA VAL A 192 40.48 -10.79 26.49
C VAL A 192 41.29 -10.17 27.67
N ASN A 193 40.52 -9.91 28.75
CA ASN A 193 40.83 -9.69 30.19
C ASN A 193 41.55 -8.40 30.70
N GLY A 194 41.13 -7.80 31.83
CA GLY A 194 39.88 -8.03 32.60
C GLY A 194 39.79 -7.47 34.05
N VAL A 195 38.53 -7.43 34.54
CA VAL A 195 38.00 -7.52 35.94
C VAL A 195 38.32 -6.51 37.08
N ASN A 196 37.23 -6.04 37.72
CA ASN A 196 37.03 -5.59 39.13
C ASN A 196 37.75 -4.30 39.64
N ALA A 197 37.31 -3.51 40.65
CA ALA A 197 36.04 -3.13 41.32
C ALA A 197 36.41 -2.07 42.42
N VAL A 198 35.60 -1.41 43.27
CA VAL A 198 34.15 -1.39 43.66
C VAL A 198 33.81 0.02 44.24
N ASN A 199 32.51 0.33 44.44
CA ASN A 199 31.88 1.26 45.41
C ASN A 199 32.44 2.69 45.68
N ALA A 200 31.60 3.72 45.38
CA ALA A 200 31.40 4.91 46.23
C ALA A 200 30.11 5.69 45.86
N GLU A 201 29.44 6.27 46.86
CA GLU A 201 28.31 7.23 46.82
C GLU A 201 28.57 8.32 47.87
N PRO A 202 27.86 9.48 47.86
CA PRO A 202 27.40 10.32 46.74
C PRO A 202 28.04 11.74 46.87
N PRO A 203 27.48 12.85 46.34
CA PRO A 203 26.34 13.49 47.01
C PRO A 203 25.26 14.10 46.09
N GLU A 204 24.17 14.51 46.72
CA GLU A 204 22.94 15.06 46.18
C GLU A 204 23.08 16.51 45.65
N ALA A 205 22.41 16.84 44.53
CA ALA A 205 22.26 18.21 44.03
C ALA A 205 20.96 18.36 43.23
N ALA A 206 20.00 19.13 43.75
CA ALA A 206 18.74 19.44 43.06
C ALA A 206 18.92 20.57 42.03
N LEU A 207 18.31 20.43 40.85
CA LEU A 207 18.23 21.47 39.82
C LEU A 207 16.86 21.46 39.14
N GLU A 208 16.45 22.62 38.62
CA GLU A 208 15.06 22.93 38.27
C GLU A 208 14.55 22.25 37.00
N ALA A 209 13.24 21.96 36.96
CA ALA A 209 12.56 21.39 35.80
C ALA A 209 12.36 22.45 34.70
N ALA A 210 13.17 22.39 33.64
CA ALA A 210 12.95 23.15 32.41
C ALA A 210 11.75 22.58 31.61
N PRO A 211 10.93 23.41 30.94
CA PRO A 211 9.68 22.98 30.30
C PRO A 211 9.92 22.18 29.00
N ALA A 212 9.26 21.02 28.89
CA ALA A 212 9.27 20.21 27.67
C ALA A 212 8.48 20.88 26.53
N PRO A 213 8.96 20.81 25.27
CA PRO A 213 8.30 21.45 24.12
C PRO A 213 7.07 20.65 23.65
N THR A 214 5.88 21.05 24.08
CA THR A 214 4.61 20.44 23.65
C THR A 214 4.30 20.72 22.18
N VAL A 215 4.45 19.69 21.34
CA VAL A 215 3.95 19.66 19.96
C VAL A 215 2.63 18.89 19.93
N ASN A 216 1.66 19.36 19.13
CA ASN A 216 0.31 18.77 18.94
C ASN A 216 -0.70 18.92 20.09
N ALA A 217 -0.98 20.16 20.50
CA ALA A 217 -2.27 20.52 21.09
C ALA A 217 -3.17 21.17 20.02
N VAL A 218 -4.14 20.41 19.48
CA VAL A 218 -5.18 20.94 18.57
C VAL A 218 -6.52 20.29 18.90
N ASN A 219 -7.27 20.92 19.82
CA ASN A 219 -8.74 20.88 20.01
C ASN A 219 -9.08 21.35 21.43
N ALA A 220 -8.82 22.65 21.69
CA ALA A 220 -9.34 23.37 22.85
C ALA A 220 -10.11 24.58 22.32
N GLU A 221 -11.40 24.66 22.64
CA GLU A 221 -12.24 25.81 22.30
C GLU A 221 -12.14 26.89 23.40
N PRO A 222 -12.19 28.18 23.04
CA PRO A 222 -12.03 29.26 24.01
C PRO A 222 -13.31 29.48 24.83
N SER A 223 -13.23 29.27 26.15
CA SER A 223 -14.28 29.71 27.08
C SER A 223 -14.23 31.22 27.27
N ALA A 224 -15.38 31.89 27.25
CA ALA A 224 -15.50 33.34 27.37
C ALA A 224 -15.75 33.80 28.82
N ALA A 225 -15.16 34.94 29.18
CA ALA A 225 -15.39 35.66 30.43
C ALA A 225 -15.42 37.19 30.15
N PRO A 226 -16.08 38.02 30.99
CA PRO A 226 -16.66 39.29 30.55
C PRO A 226 -15.73 40.51 30.59
N ALA A 227 -16.18 41.62 29.99
CA ALA A 227 -15.44 42.87 29.81
C ALA A 227 -15.98 44.04 30.65
N THR A 228 -15.10 44.99 30.96
CA THR A 228 -15.39 46.36 31.47
C THR A 228 -14.18 47.28 31.11
N PRO A 229 -14.28 48.63 31.21
CA PRO A 229 -13.90 49.48 30.06
C PRO A 229 -12.63 50.35 30.23
N ALA A 230 -12.27 51.03 29.14
CA ALA A 230 -11.14 51.96 29.05
C ALA A 230 -11.51 53.43 29.36
N PRO A 231 -10.51 54.30 29.62
CA PRO A 231 -10.55 55.73 29.35
C PRO A 231 -9.54 56.16 28.26
N SER A 232 -9.56 57.45 27.88
CA SER A 232 -9.02 57.96 26.61
C SER A 232 -7.91 59.03 26.72
N ALA A 233 -7.28 59.31 25.56
CA ALA A 233 -6.78 60.62 25.09
C ALA A 233 -5.28 60.99 25.22
N GLU A 234 -4.85 61.73 24.19
CA GLU A 234 -3.55 62.38 23.87
C GLU A 234 -3.43 63.79 24.55
N PRO A 235 -2.33 64.59 24.45
CA PRO A 235 -1.26 64.56 23.43
C PRO A 235 0.21 64.86 23.83
N THR A 236 1.05 64.80 22.78
CA THR A 236 2.48 65.16 22.57
C THR A 236 2.99 66.50 23.17
N PRO A 237 4.33 66.69 23.40
CA PRO A 237 5.30 66.90 22.30
C PRO A 237 6.72 66.30 22.40
N THR A 238 7.43 66.43 21.28
CA THR A 238 8.74 65.93 20.83
C THR A 238 10.01 66.43 21.55
N VAL A 239 11.15 65.71 21.42
CA VAL A 239 12.34 66.16 20.61
C VAL A 239 13.47 65.09 20.49
N ASN A 240 13.87 64.86 19.23
CA ASN A 240 15.13 64.37 18.63
C ASN A 240 16.16 63.47 19.36
N GLY A 241 16.55 62.39 18.68
CA GLY A 241 17.84 61.69 18.76
C GLY A 241 17.99 60.71 17.58
N VAL A 242 19.08 60.76 16.80
CA VAL A 242 19.12 60.18 15.44
C VAL A 242 20.33 59.25 15.23
N ASN A 243 20.13 58.03 14.70
CA ASN A 243 20.91 57.50 13.57
C ASN A 243 20.40 56.17 12.95
N ALA A 244 20.34 56.18 11.61
CA ALA A 244 20.34 55.09 10.62
C ALA A 244 19.88 53.67 11.00
N VAL A 245 18.75 53.24 10.40
CA VAL A 245 18.32 51.84 10.29
C VAL A 245 18.42 51.38 8.83
N ASN A 246 19.03 50.21 8.57
CA ASN A 246 18.92 49.55 7.26
C ASN A 246 17.55 48.89 7.13
N ALA A 247 16.78 49.28 6.11
CA ALA A 247 15.34 49.03 6.07
C ALA A 247 14.96 47.57 5.78
N ARG A 248 14.07 47.02 6.62
CA ARG A 248 13.28 45.82 6.32
C ARG A 248 11.94 46.27 5.72
N PRO A 249 11.47 45.73 4.58
CA PRO A 249 10.21 46.16 3.98
C PRO A 249 9.02 45.87 4.92
N PRO A 250 7.98 46.73 4.94
CA PRO A 250 6.87 46.62 5.88
C PRO A 250 6.05 45.36 5.63
N ALA A 251 5.63 44.70 6.71
CA ALA A 251 4.76 43.54 6.64
C ALA A 251 3.37 43.94 6.09
N THR A 252 3.01 43.39 4.91
CA THR A 252 1.66 43.53 4.36
C THR A 252 0.65 42.95 5.34
N PRO A 253 -0.49 43.61 5.65
CA PRO A 253 -1.48 43.07 6.55
C PRO A 253 -1.96 41.69 6.06
N GLN A 254 -1.91 40.69 6.93
CA GLN A 254 -2.36 39.35 6.58
C GLN A 254 -3.87 39.37 6.35
N ARG A 255 -4.28 39.24 5.07
CA ARG A 255 -5.66 38.85 4.74
C ARG A 255 -6.04 37.62 5.57
N PRO A 256 -7.29 37.51 6.05
CA PRO A 256 -7.73 36.32 6.76
C PRO A 256 -7.45 35.09 5.88
N ARG A 257 -6.94 34.01 6.50
CA ARG A 257 -6.64 32.76 5.80
C ARG A 257 -7.95 32.14 5.35
N HIS A 258 -8.37 32.46 4.13
CA HIS A 258 -9.49 31.83 3.47
C HIS A 258 -9.27 30.32 3.51
N ARG A 259 -10.11 29.60 4.25
CA ARG A 259 -10.16 28.14 4.09
C ARG A 259 -10.58 27.89 2.63
N PRO A 260 -9.83 27.12 1.85
CA PRO A 260 -10.30 26.70 0.54
C PRO A 260 -11.37 25.63 0.77
N HIS A 261 -12.61 26.08 0.99
CA HIS A 261 -13.76 25.24 0.70
C HIS A 261 -13.59 24.72 -0.74
N PRO A 262 -13.94 23.45 -1.03
CA PRO A 262 -13.88 22.96 -2.40
C PRO A 262 -14.69 23.91 -3.28
N THR A 263 -14.06 24.49 -4.29
CA THR A 263 -14.74 25.37 -5.24
C THR A 263 -15.92 24.61 -5.82
N PRO A 264 -17.15 25.16 -5.79
CA PRO A 264 -18.29 24.56 -6.45
C PRO A 264 -17.92 24.21 -7.90
N LEU A 265 -18.38 23.05 -8.37
CA LEU A 265 -18.18 22.63 -9.75
C LEU A 265 -19.15 23.44 -10.62
N GLU A 266 -18.70 24.62 -11.06
CA GLU A 266 -19.46 25.49 -11.94
C GLU A 266 -19.76 24.80 -13.29
N GLY A 267 -20.93 25.09 -13.86
CA GLY A 267 -21.42 24.43 -15.07
C GLY A 267 -21.88 23.00 -14.81
N ASN A 268 -21.66 22.12 -15.79
CA ASN A 268 -22.27 20.79 -15.84
C ASN A 268 -21.56 19.74 -14.97
N GLY A 269 -20.65 20.15 -14.08
CA GLY A 269 -19.78 19.24 -13.35
C GLY A 269 -18.64 18.65 -14.20
N PRO A 270 -17.84 17.71 -13.66
CA PRO A 270 -16.60 17.23 -14.28
C PRO A 270 -16.77 15.91 -15.05
N LEU A 271 -17.99 15.38 -15.10
CA LEU A 271 -18.28 14.05 -15.62
C LEU A 271 -19.71 13.93 -16.13
N ALA A 272 -19.94 12.93 -16.97
CA ALA A 272 -21.25 12.54 -17.47
C ALA A 272 -21.43 11.02 -17.39
N VAL A 273 -22.60 10.56 -16.94
CA VAL A 273 -23.05 9.16 -17.02
C VAL A 273 -23.93 9.02 -18.25
N LEU A 274 -23.48 8.24 -19.23
CA LEU A 274 -24.18 8.06 -20.49
C LEU A 274 -25.18 6.91 -20.43
N THR A 275 -26.33 7.12 -21.05
CA THR A 275 -27.35 6.09 -21.33
C THR A 275 -27.40 5.79 -22.84
N GLY A 276 -28.03 4.68 -23.21
CA GLY A 276 -28.13 4.26 -24.63
C GLY A 276 -29.04 5.13 -25.51
N THR A 277 -29.60 6.23 -24.98
CA THR A 277 -30.60 7.08 -25.66
C THR A 277 -30.04 8.35 -26.30
N GLY A 278 -28.73 8.59 -26.20
CA GLY A 278 -28.10 9.86 -26.62
C GLY A 278 -28.07 10.93 -25.53
N GLN A 279 -28.36 10.55 -24.29
CA GLN A 279 -28.43 11.45 -23.13
C GLN A 279 -27.32 11.16 -22.11
N ALA A 280 -26.87 12.24 -21.47
CA ALA A 280 -25.79 12.25 -20.49
C ALA A 280 -26.29 12.90 -19.19
N HIS A 281 -26.36 12.11 -18.11
CA HIS A 281 -26.69 12.59 -16.77
C HIS A 281 -25.45 13.20 -16.10
N THR A 282 -25.61 14.35 -15.48
CA THR A 282 -24.52 15.16 -14.92
C THR A 282 -24.87 15.70 -13.53
N THR A 283 -24.19 16.75 -13.05
CA THR A 283 -24.40 17.31 -11.71
C THR A 283 -25.86 17.75 -11.48
N ALA A 284 -26.34 17.62 -10.23
CA ALA A 284 -27.66 18.10 -9.79
C ALA A 284 -28.85 17.66 -10.67
N GLY A 285 -28.78 16.46 -11.27
CA GLY A 285 -29.83 15.90 -12.12
C GLY A 285 -29.90 16.48 -13.54
N LEU A 286 -28.98 17.38 -13.92
CA LEU A 286 -28.94 17.96 -15.27
C LEU A 286 -28.66 16.88 -16.32
N VAL A 287 -29.49 16.83 -17.36
CA VAL A 287 -29.32 15.96 -18.53
C VAL A 287 -28.88 16.79 -19.73
N LEU A 288 -27.85 16.32 -20.43
CA LEU A 288 -27.34 16.91 -21.67
C LEU A 288 -27.57 15.96 -22.84
N ASP A 289 -27.88 16.50 -24.01
CA ASP A 289 -27.84 15.75 -25.27
C ASP A 289 -26.39 15.57 -25.73
N HIS A 290 -26.04 14.38 -26.24
CA HIS A 290 -24.72 14.09 -26.82
C HIS A 290 -24.83 13.50 -28.22
N PRO A 291 -23.76 13.56 -29.05
CA PRO A 291 -23.77 12.94 -30.37
C PRO A 291 -24.02 11.42 -30.29
N THR A 292 -25.06 10.96 -30.99
CA THR A 292 -25.35 9.54 -31.25
C THR A 292 -24.73 9.04 -32.55
N THR A 293 -24.31 9.96 -33.43
CA THR A 293 -23.63 9.66 -34.70
C THR A 293 -22.14 10.00 -34.63
N GLY A 294 -21.33 9.39 -35.50
CA GLY A 294 -19.87 9.55 -35.51
C GLY A 294 -19.11 8.75 -34.43
N GLY A 295 -19.84 8.05 -33.55
CA GLY A 295 -19.28 7.14 -32.55
C GLY A 295 -18.41 7.82 -31.49
N LEU A 296 -17.58 7.01 -30.82
CA LEU A 296 -16.71 7.50 -29.73
C LEU A 296 -15.85 8.72 -30.12
N PRO A 297 -15.26 8.85 -31.33
CA PRO A 297 -14.51 10.05 -31.71
C PRO A 297 -15.32 11.36 -31.66
N ALA A 298 -16.63 11.32 -31.96
CA ALA A 298 -17.50 12.49 -31.89
C ALA A 298 -17.86 12.84 -30.44
N LEU A 299 -18.18 11.81 -29.65
CA LEU A 299 -18.45 11.95 -28.21
C LEU A 299 -17.26 12.53 -27.43
N LEU A 300 -16.03 12.13 -27.75
CA LEU A 300 -14.80 12.69 -27.17
C LEU A 300 -14.59 14.17 -27.53
N THR A 301 -15.03 14.60 -28.71
CA THR A 301 -15.01 16.01 -29.10
C THR A 301 -16.07 16.82 -28.36
N TRP A 302 -17.30 16.30 -28.24
CA TRP A 302 -18.38 16.90 -27.44
C TRP A 302 -17.94 17.11 -25.98
N ALA A 303 -17.39 16.08 -25.33
CA ALA A 303 -16.96 16.10 -23.93
C ALA A 303 -15.88 17.16 -23.61
N LEU A 304 -15.13 17.62 -24.62
CA LEU A 304 -14.10 18.66 -24.51
C LEU A 304 -14.58 20.05 -24.94
N GLY A 305 -15.77 20.13 -25.55
CA GLY A 305 -16.39 21.35 -26.06
C GLY A 305 -17.17 22.13 -25.00
N PRO A 306 -17.65 23.34 -25.35
CA PRO A 306 -18.42 24.18 -24.43
C PRO A 306 -19.77 23.55 -24.07
N ASP A 307 -20.40 22.85 -25.00
CA ASP A 307 -21.74 22.27 -24.85
C ASP A 307 -21.81 21.23 -23.73
N ALA A 308 -20.76 20.41 -23.61
CA ALA A 308 -20.63 19.46 -22.50
C ALA A 308 -20.07 20.13 -21.23
N GLY A 309 -19.11 21.05 -21.35
CA GLY A 309 -18.59 21.84 -20.23
C GLY A 309 -17.75 21.08 -19.19
N LEU A 310 -17.47 19.78 -19.40
CA LEU A 310 -17.07 18.81 -18.37
C LEU A 310 -15.64 18.94 -17.79
N ARG A 311 -15.02 20.14 -17.79
CA ARG A 311 -13.63 20.35 -17.35
C ARG A 311 -13.55 20.89 -15.91
N SER A 312 -13.06 20.09 -14.99
CA SER A 312 -12.78 20.53 -13.61
C SER A 312 -11.58 21.49 -13.53
N PRO A 313 -11.61 22.53 -12.67
CA PRO A 313 -10.48 23.45 -12.48
C PRO A 313 -9.28 22.77 -11.81
N ARG A 314 -8.06 23.24 -12.11
CA ARG A 314 -6.82 22.77 -11.45
C ARG A 314 -6.83 23.01 -9.94
N LEU A 315 -6.41 22.01 -9.15
CA LEU A 315 -6.28 22.12 -7.69
C LEU A 315 -5.06 22.93 -7.21
N HIS A 316 -4.13 23.26 -8.11
CA HIS A 316 -2.95 24.08 -7.82
C HIS A 316 -2.65 25.00 -9.01
N ARG A 317 -2.18 26.23 -8.75
CA ARG A 317 -1.89 27.24 -9.79
C ARG A 317 -0.99 26.74 -10.93
N ASN A 318 0.05 25.99 -10.58
CA ASN A 318 1.00 25.39 -11.54
C ASN A 318 0.56 23.99 -12.03
N GLY A 319 -0.61 23.52 -11.60
CA GLY A 319 -1.20 22.24 -11.99
C GLY A 319 -1.85 22.31 -13.37
N LYS A 320 -2.57 21.24 -13.70
CA LYS A 320 -3.32 21.08 -14.95
C LYS A 320 -4.80 20.93 -14.62
N ASP A 321 -5.65 21.48 -15.47
CA ASP A 321 -7.09 21.34 -15.34
C ASP A 321 -7.50 19.89 -15.64
N GLY A 322 -8.62 19.48 -15.05
CA GLY A 322 -9.15 18.12 -15.10
C GLY A 322 -9.43 17.64 -16.52
N ASP A 323 -9.35 16.33 -16.68
CA ASP A 323 -9.95 15.66 -17.83
C ASP A 323 -11.43 15.45 -17.55
N PRO A 324 -12.33 15.69 -18.52
CA PRO A 324 -13.67 15.12 -18.52
C PRO A 324 -13.63 13.62 -18.29
N LEU A 325 -14.57 13.12 -17.49
CA LEU A 325 -14.83 11.69 -17.31
C LEU A 325 -16.17 11.32 -17.93
N LEU A 326 -16.18 10.34 -18.83
CA LEU A 326 -17.42 9.75 -19.35
C LEU A 326 -17.61 8.35 -18.76
N VAL A 327 -18.69 8.18 -18.01
CA VAL A 327 -19.05 6.92 -17.37
C VAL A 327 -20.02 6.20 -18.29
N LEU A 328 -19.65 4.99 -18.72
CA LEU A 328 -20.38 4.23 -19.74
C LEU A 328 -21.09 3.04 -19.10
N THR A 329 -22.42 3.11 -19.11
CA THR A 329 -23.34 2.03 -18.73
C THR A 329 -23.39 0.92 -19.81
N ALA A 330 -23.99 -0.24 -19.51
CA ALA A 330 -24.14 -1.31 -20.49
C ALA A 330 -24.88 -0.86 -21.78
N PRO A 331 -26.03 -0.15 -21.74
CA PRO A 331 -26.67 0.38 -22.95
C PRO A 331 -25.81 1.38 -23.73
N ALA A 332 -24.95 2.15 -23.05
CA ALA A 332 -24.01 3.05 -23.72
C ALA A 332 -22.85 2.30 -24.42
N LEU A 333 -22.44 1.13 -23.91
CA LEU A 333 -21.48 0.25 -24.59
C LEU A 333 -22.07 -0.32 -25.89
N GLU A 334 -23.30 -0.80 -25.85
CA GLU A 334 -24.01 -1.34 -27.03
C GLU A 334 -24.14 -0.28 -28.13
N LEU A 335 -24.58 0.94 -27.77
CA LEU A 335 -24.67 2.08 -28.70
C LEU A 335 -23.32 2.45 -29.34
N LEU A 336 -22.22 2.26 -28.62
CA LEU A 336 -20.86 2.54 -29.08
C LEU A 336 -20.18 1.37 -29.81
N GLY A 337 -20.85 0.22 -29.95
CA GLY A 337 -20.25 -0.99 -30.55
C GLY A 337 -19.11 -1.57 -29.72
N LEU A 338 -19.25 -1.54 -28.39
CA LEU A 338 -18.31 -2.08 -27.41
C LEU A 338 -18.89 -3.34 -26.75
N PRO A 339 -18.11 -4.41 -26.54
CA PRO A 339 -18.61 -5.63 -25.92
C PRO A 339 -18.85 -5.44 -24.41
N LEU A 340 -19.95 -6.00 -23.88
CA LEU A 340 -20.27 -5.92 -22.44
C LEU A 340 -19.24 -6.62 -21.54
N ALA A 341 -18.52 -7.62 -22.04
CA ALA A 341 -17.45 -8.32 -21.34
C ALA A 341 -16.18 -8.38 -22.20
N LEU A 342 -15.03 -8.45 -21.55
CA LEU A 342 -13.74 -8.60 -22.23
C LEU A 342 -13.36 -10.09 -22.31
N GLU A 343 -13.09 -10.55 -23.54
CA GLU A 343 -12.69 -11.94 -23.81
C GLU A 343 -11.34 -12.29 -23.16
N ASP A 344 -10.36 -11.39 -23.28
CA ASP A 344 -9.05 -11.54 -22.64
C ASP A 344 -9.10 -11.12 -21.16
N ARG A 345 -9.38 -12.11 -20.29
CA ARG A 345 -9.33 -11.98 -18.83
C ARG A 345 -7.92 -11.74 -18.26
N ARG A 346 -6.84 -11.84 -19.05
CA ARG A 346 -5.46 -11.57 -18.60
C ARG A 346 -5.02 -10.15 -18.93
N GLY A 347 -5.29 -9.66 -20.15
CA GLY A 347 -4.95 -8.31 -20.58
C GLY A 347 -5.96 -7.24 -20.20
N LEU A 348 -7.23 -7.61 -19.94
CA LEU A 348 -8.33 -6.73 -19.52
C LEU A 348 -8.42 -5.43 -20.37
N ARG A 349 -8.31 -5.59 -21.69
CA ARG A 349 -8.43 -4.52 -22.69
C ARG A 349 -8.88 -5.06 -24.04
N LEU A 350 -9.45 -4.19 -24.88
CA LEU A 350 -9.75 -4.53 -26.27
C LEU A 350 -8.47 -4.79 -27.08
N PRO A 351 -8.49 -5.71 -28.06
CA PRO A 351 -7.41 -5.86 -29.04
C PRO A 351 -7.21 -4.59 -29.89
N ASP A 352 -5.96 -4.25 -30.21
CA ASP A 352 -5.62 -3.03 -30.96
C ASP A 352 -6.24 -2.96 -32.37
N ASN A 353 -6.69 -4.10 -32.91
CA ASN A 353 -7.39 -4.19 -34.20
C ASN A 353 -8.93 -3.96 -34.09
N HIS A 354 -9.48 -3.69 -32.91
CA HIS A 354 -10.91 -3.49 -32.69
C HIS A 354 -11.46 -2.29 -33.48
N PRO A 355 -12.69 -2.33 -34.03
CA PRO A 355 -13.25 -1.24 -34.83
C PRO A 355 -13.22 0.14 -34.15
N VAL A 356 -13.53 0.21 -32.85
CA VAL A 356 -13.49 1.47 -32.08
C VAL A 356 -12.06 2.03 -31.97
N ILE A 357 -11.04 1.19 -31.79
CA ILE A 357 -9.64 1.65 -31.75
C ILE A 357 -9.21 2.16 -33.13
N LYS A 358 -9.58 1.45 -34.21
CA LYS A 358 -9.36 1.92 -35.59
C LYS A 358 -10.04 3.27 -35.87
N GLN A 359 -11.26 3.49 -35.37
CA GLN A 359 -11.96 4.79 -35.46
C GLN A 359 -11.21 5.90 -34.71
N LEU A 360 -10.77 5.64 -33.47
CA LEU A 360 -9.96 6.58 -32.68
C LEU A 360 -8.67 6.95 -33.40
N THR A 361 -7.90 5.97 -33.90
CA THR A 361 -6.64 6.19 -34.62
C THR A 361 -6.88 6.96 -35.93
N LYS A 362 -7.94 6.67 -36.69
CA LYS A 362 -8.33 7.44 -37.89
C LYS A 362 -8.63 8.90 -37.52
N ALA A 363 -9.34 9.12 -36.41
CA ALA A 363 -9.61 10.44 -35.83
C ALA A 363 -8.44 11.02 -35.00
N LYS A 364 -7.22 10.48 -35.15
CA LYS A 364 -5.96 10.94 -34.53
C LYS A 364 -5.95 10.94 -32.99
N TRP A 365 -6.90 10.27 -32.34
CA TRP A 365 -6.86 10.00 -30.90
C TRP A 365 -5.82 8.91 -30.60
N GLN A 366 -5.17 9.03 -29.44
CA GLN A 366 -4.15 8.14 -28.92
C GLN A 366 -4.56 7.54 -27.58
N LEU A 367 -4.12 6.32 -27.32
CA LEU A 367 -4.24 5.62 -26.03
C LEU A 367 -2.90 5.65 -25.29
N THR A 368 -2.94 5.48 -23.96
CA THR A 368 -1.72 5.24 -23.17
C THR A 368 -1.25 3.78 -23.33
N ARG A 369 -0.04 3.45 -22.83
CA ARG A 369 0.50 2.07 -22.79
C ARG A 369 -0.47 1.03 -22.20
N ARG A 370 -1.45 1.44 -21.37
CA ARG A 370 -2.49 0.56 -20.79
C ARG A 370 -3.52 0.07 -21.81
N GLY A 371 -3.68 0.74 -22.96
CA GLY A 371 -4.66 0.38 -24.00
C GLY A 371 -6.11 0.75 -23.62
N PHE A 372 -7.07 0.09 -24.25
CA PHE A 372 -8.50 0.32 -24.05
C PHE A 372 -9.11 -0.69 -23.05
N GLY A 373 -8.80 -0.51 -21.76
CA GLY A 373 -9.36 -1.30 -20.64
C GLY A 373 -10.49 -0.57 -19.90
N PRO A 374 -10.81 -0.92 -18.63
CA PRO A 374 -11.93 -0.34 -17.87
C PRO A 374 -11.82 1.17 -17.60
N TRP A 375 -10.58 1.68 -17.56
CA TRP A 375 -10.25 3.10 -17.40
C TRP A 375 -9.32 3.56 -18.54
N PRO A 376 -9.84 3.70 -19.77
CA PRO A 376 -9.04 4.09 -20.92
C PRO A 376 -8.85 5.61 -20.92
N ARG A 377 -7.59 6.04 -20.98
CA ARG A 377 -7.20 7.45 -21.14
C ARG A 377 -6.96 7.74 -22.61
N ILE A 378 -7.78 8.61 -23.19
CA ILE A 378 -7.80 8.91 -24.62
C ILE A 378 -7.41 10.39 -24.81
N TYR A 379 -6.39 10.66 -25.64
CA TYR A 379 -5.83 12.01 -25.77
C TYR A 379 -5.35 12.34 -27.19
N ARG A 380 -5.10 13.63 -27.44
CA ARG A 380 -4.26 14.10 -28.56
C ARG A 380 -3.06 14.85 -27.99
N PRO A 381 -1.89 14.80 -28.64
CA PRO A 381 -0.75 15.66 -28.29
C PRO A 381 -1.17 17.13 -28.26
N ALA A 382 -0.78 17.84 -27.20
CA ALA A 382 -1.12 19.25 -27.05
C ALA A 382 -0.33 20.12 -28.03
N THR A 383 -1.00 21.06 -28.68
CA THR A 383 -0.36 22.10 -29.52
C THR A 383 -0.57 23.48 -28.89
N PRO A 384 0.19 24.52 -29.27
CA PRO A 384 -0.02 25.88 -28.79
C PRO A 384 -1.43 26.42 -29.05
N SER A 385 -2.11 25.94 -30.10
CA SER A 385 -3.45 26.39 -30.49
C SER A 385 -4.60 25.50 -29.98
N THR A 386 -4.38 24.20 -29.74
CA THR A 386 -5.43 23.28 -29.26
C THR A 386 -5.36 22.98 -27.76
N GLY A 387 -4.26 23.30 -27.09
CA GLY A 387 -4.05 23.02 -25.67
C GLY A 387 -4.18 21.53 -25.32
N ARG A 388 -4.59 21.25 -24.09
CA ARG A 388 -4.68 19.87 -23.55
C ARG A 388 -6.01 19.21 -23.93
N GLN A 389 -5.97 18.28 -24.90
CA GLN A 389 -7.10 17.47 -25.33
C GLN A 389 -6.97 16.04 -24.80
N CYS A 390 -7.72 15.70 -23.75
CA CYS A 390 -7.67 14.40 -23.09
C CYS A 390 -8.98 14.15 -22.33
N VAL A 391 -9.51 12.93 -22.42
CA VAL A 391 -10.74 12.47 -21.77
C VAL A 391 -10.45 11.11 -21.14
N GLN A 392 -11.10 10.83 -20.01
CA GLN A 392 -11.09 9.54 -19.33
C GLN A 392 -12.44 8.87 -19.57
N LEU A 393 -12.48 7.54 -19.74
CA LEU A 393 -13.73 6.80 -19.59
C LEU A 393 -13.70 5.97 -18.29
N ALA A 394 -14.88 5.65 -17.75
CA ALA A 394 -15.09 4.59 -16.77
C ALA A 394 -16.13 3.62 -17.34
N ILE A 395 -15.73 2.38 -17.61
CA ILE A 395 -16.59 1.38 -18.25
C ILE A 395 -17.12 0.43 -17.19
N LEU A 396 -18.39 0.59 -16.81
CA LEU A 396 -18.98 -0.11 -15.67
C LEU A 396 -18.99 -1.65 -15.85
N PRO A 397 -19.41 -2.21 -17.01
CA PRO A 397 -19.43 -3.67 -17.21
C PRO A 397 -18.05 -4.34 -17.21
N TRP A 398 -16.96 -3.57 -17.25
CA TRP A 398 -15.59 -4.09 -17.14
C TRP A 398 -14.97 -3.83 -15.75
N GLY A 399 -15.79 -3.50 -14.74
CA GLY A 399 -15.33 -3.33 -13.36
C GLY A 399 -14.57 -2.01 -13.10
N ALA A 400 -14.94 -0.92 -13.78
CA ALA A 400 -14.32 0.38 -13.52
C ALA A 400 -14.54 0.88 -12.08
N LEU A 401 -15.73 0.65 -11.53
CA LEU A 401 -16.04 0.91 -10.11
C LEU A 401 -15.93 -0.42 -9.36
N ASP A 402 -14.82 -0.61 -8.64
CA ASP A 402 -14.58 -1.79 -7.80
C ASP A 402 -15.58 -1.84 -6.63
N PRO A 403 -16.39 -2.91 -6.51
CA PRO A 403 -17.35 -3.09 -5.40
C PRO A 403 -16.78 -2.86 -4.00
N ARG A 404 -15.52 -3.23 -3.74
CA ARG A 404 -14.88 -3.03 -2.43
C ARG A 404 -14.55 -1.57 -2.14
N ALA A 405 -14.34 -0.77 -3.19
CA ALA A 405 -13.96 0.63 -3.07
C ALA A 405 -15.15 1.60 -3.15
N TRP A 406 -16.27 1.17 -3.76
CA TRP A 406 -17.45 2.01 -3.99
C TRP A 406 -18.72 1.45 -3.32
N GLY A 407 -18.85 0.13 -3.19
CA GLY A 407 -20.07 -0.56 -2.73
C GLY A 407 -20.61 -1.49 -3.82
N GLU A 408 -21.09 -2.67 -3.43
CA GLU A 408 -21.55 -3.74 -4.35
C GLU A 408 -22.59 -3.26 -5.37
N GLY A 409 -23.61 -2.50 -4.94
CA GLY A 409 -24.66 -2.00 -5.83
C GLY A 409 -24.31 -0.75 -6.64
N THR A 410 -23.13 -0.13 -6.44
CA THR A 410 -22.80 1.15 -7.10
C THR A 410 -22.73 1.09 -8.65
N PRO A 411 -22.23 0.02 -9.29
CA PRO A 411 -22.24 -0.07 -10.76
C PRO A 411 -23.64 -0.14 -11.38
N ASP A 412 -24.64 -0.58 -10.62
CA ASP A 412 -26.02 -0.83 -11.07
C ASP A 412 -27.00 0.32 -10.72
N LEU A 413 -26.51 1.39 -10.08
CA LEU A 413 -27.32 2.56 -9.74
C LEU A 413 -27.90 3.25 -10.99
N PRO A 414 -29.12 3.80 -10.92
CA PRO A 414 -29.68 4.66 -11.96
C PRO A 414 -28.73 5.80 -12.34
N ALA A 415 -28.67 6.13 -13.63
CA ALA A 415 -27.73 7.11 -14.16
C ALA A 415 -27.75 8.50 -13.46
N PRO A 416 -28.90 9.04 -12.97
CA PRO A 416 -28.91 10.25 -12.14
C PRO A 416 -28.17 10.08 -10.80
N GLU A 417 -28.47 9.01 -10.06
CA GLU A 417 -27.89 8.72 -8.73
C GLU A 417 -26.38 8.45 -8.86
N LEU A 418 -25.97 7.72 -9.90
CA LEU A 418 -24.55 7.48 -10.18
C LEU A 418 -23.81 8.78 -10.58
N ALA A 419 -24.47 9.68 -11.31
CA ALA A 419 -23.90 10.98 -11.65
C ALA A 419 -23.74 11.87 -10.41
N GLU A 420 -24.72 11.86 -9.50
CA GLU A 420 -24.67 12.58 -8.22
C GLU A 420 -23.56 12.03 -7.32
N LEU A 421 -23.48 10.71 -7.12
CA LEU A 421 -22.46 10.01 -6.35
C LEU A 421 -21.05 10.36 -6.84
N LEU A 422 -20.78 10.14 -8.12
CA LEU A 422 -19.45 10.37 -8.68
C LEU A 422 -19.08 11.87 -8.71
N THR A 423 -20.05 12.77 -8.88
CA THR A 423 -19.83 14.23 -8.82
C THR A 423 -19.56 14.70 -7.40
N THR A 424 -20.27 14.14 -6.42
CA THR A 424 -20.08 14.41 -4.99
C THR A 424 -18.70 13.96 -4.52
N TYR A 425 -18.24 12.78 -4.94
CA TYR A 425 -16.85 12.36 -4.75
C TYR A 425 -15.86 13.29 -5.48
N ALA A 426 -16.15 13.68 -6.73
CA ALA A 426 -15.24 14.51 -7.53
C ALA A 426 -15.03 15.93 -6.98
N SER A 427 -16.08 16.56 -6.43
CA SER A 427 -16.01 17.89 -5.82
C SER A 427 -15.12 17.88 -4.58
N ARG A 428 -15.31 16.88 -3.72
CA ARG A 428 -14.61 16.67 -2.45
C ARG A 428 -13.16 16.23 -2.65
N VAL A 429 -12.94 15.25 -3.53
CA VAL A 429 -11.64 14.58 -3.73
C VAL A 429 -10.99 15.01 -5.05
N LEU A 430 -11.32 14.34 -6.15
CA LEU A 430 -10.83 14.61 -7.50
C LEU A 430 -11.74 13.84 -8.47
N THR A 431 -11.96 14.32 -9.68
CA THR A 431 -12.59 13.54 -10.76
C THR A 431 -11.92 12.15 -10.85
N PRO A 432 -12.65 11.03 -10.69
CA PRO A 432 -12.07 9.70 -10.65
C PRO A 432 -11.18 9.38 -11.87
N ARG A 433 -9.99 8.82 -11.64
CA ARG A 433 -9.06 8.42 -12.72
C ARG A 433 -8.38 7.09 -12.36
N GLY A 434 -9.02 5.99 -12.75
CA GLY A 434 -8.68 4.65 -12.27
C GLY A 434 -9.35 4.34 -10.93
N SER A 435 -9.00 3.19 -10.36
CA SER A 435 -9.33 2.84 -8.96
C SER A 435 -9.04 4.00 -7.99
N THR A 436 -9.77 4.07 -6.88
CA THR A 436 -9.56 5.02 -5.76
C THR A 436 -8.08 5.16 -5.37
N ALA A 437 -7.33 4.06 -5.32
CA ALA A 437 -5.88 4.05 -5.08
C ALA A 437 -5.04 4.89 -6.07
N VAL A 438 -5.39 4.87 -7.36
CA VAL A 438 -4.73 5.68 -8.41
C VAL A 438 -5.21 7.12 -8.32
N THR A 439 -6.50 7.35 -8.04
CA THR A 439 -7.03 8.69 -7.78
C THR A 439 -6.34 9.35 -6.57
N GLY A 440 -5.95 8.57 -5.56
CA GLY A 440 -5.15 9.02 -4.41
C GLY A 440 -3.75 9.53 -4.79
N LEU A 441 -3.00 8.82 -5.64
CA LEU A 441 -1.71 9.28 -6.19
C LEU A 441 -1.86 10.52 -7.09
N GLU A 442 -2.89 10.52 -7.93
CA GLU A 442 -3.19 11.61 -8.85
C GLU A 442 -3.61 12.88 -8.10
N LEU A 443 -4.26 12.74 -6.93
CA LEU A 443 -4.55 13.85 -6.02
C LEU A 443 -3.28 14.45 -5.40
N MET A 444 -2.31 13.61 -4.95
CA MET A 444 -1.01 14.11 -4.47
C MET A 444 -0.33 14.95 -5.57
N THR A 445 -0.36 14.44 -6.81
CA THR A 445 0.23 15.10 -7.99
C THR A 445 -0.53 16.36 -8.41
N ALA A 446 -1.85 16.42 -8.24
CA ALA A 446 -2.66 17.59 -8.56
C ALA A 446 -2.46 18.74 -7.56
N LEU A 447 -2.24 18.43 -6.28
CA LEU A 447 -1.98 19.39 -5.21
C LEU A 447 -0.50 19.82 -5.14
N ARG A 448 0.42 18.92 -5.47
CA ARG A 448 1.88 19.14 -5.50
C ARG A 448 2.46 18.73 -6.87
N PRO A 449 2.15 19.47 -7.95
CA PRO A 449 2.63 19.12 -9.28
C PRO A 449 4.17 19.25 -9.36
N PRO A 450 4.87 18.34 -10.05
CA PRO A 450 6.34 18.28 -10.04
C PRO A 450 7.00 19.54 -10.63
N THR A 451 6.36 20.14 -11.62
CA THR A 451 6.94 21.19 -12.47
C THR A 451 6.01 22.38 -12.65
N ARG A 452 6.61 23.57 -12.84
CA ARG A 452 5.97 24.81 -13.25
C ARG A 452 6.66 25.36 -14.50
N ALA A 453 5.97 26.22 -15.23
CA ALA A 453 6.65 27.14 -16.15
C ALA A 453 7.49 28.15 -15.34
N ALA A 454 8.71 28.41 -15.80
CA ALA A 454 9.54 29.51 -15.37
C ALA A 454 10.15 30.20 -16.60
N ARG A 455 10.48 31.48 -16.47
CA ARG A 455 11.21 32.19 -17.52
C ARG A 455 12.70 31.97 -17.29
N ASP A 456 13.39 31.55 -18.33
CA ASP A 456 14.85 31.48 -18.36
C ASP A 456 15.40 32.90 -18.63
N GLU A 457 16.26 33.40 -17.73
CA GLU A 457 16.68 34.81 -17.76
C GLU A 457 17.72 35.12 -18.84
N ALA A 458 18.48 34.12 -19.31
CA ALA A 458 19.54 34.29 -20.31
C ALA A 458 19.00 34.19 -21.75
N THR A 459 18.08 33.25 -21.99
CA THR A 459 17.45 33.00 -23.31
C THR A 459 16.10 33.69 -23.49
N ASN A 460 15.54 34.23 -22.40
CA ASN A 460 14.21 34.86 -22.35
C ASN A 460 13.03 33.90 -22.63
N THR A 461 13.28 32.59 -22.69
CA THR A 461 12.29 31.55 -23.05
C THR A 461 11.53 31.00 -21.84
N TRP A 462 10.48 30.19 -22.08
CA TRP A 462 9.77 29.46 -21.02
C TRP A 462 10.31 28.04 -20.89
N VAL A 463 10.84 27.70 -19.71
CA VAL A 463 11.41 26.40 -19.36
C VAL A 463 10.60 25.71 -18.26
N SER A 464 10.77 24.40 -18.13
CA SER A 464 10.20 23.60 -17.04
C SER A 464 11.12 23.69 -15.81
N ALA A 465 10.60 24.19 -14.69
CA ALA A 465 11.31 24.31 -13.42
C ALA A 465 10.58 23.54 -12.30
N PRO A 466 11.28 23.07 -11.25
CA PRO A 466 10.63 22.38 -10.14
C PRO A 466 9.66 23.29 -9.36
N VAL A 467 8.66 22.67 -8.73
CA VAL A 467 7.81 23.30 -7.72
C VAL A 467 8.36 22.99 -6.33
N PRO A 468 8.73 23.99 -5.51
CA PRO A 468 9.18 23.77 -4.13
C PRO A 468 8.17 22.96 -3.32
N GLY A 469 8.66 22.05 -2.46
CA GLY A 469 7.79 21.19 -1.63
C GLY A 469 7.02 20.11 -2.39
N SER A 470 7.48 19.72 -3.59
CA SER A 470 6.84 18.72 -4.45
C SER A 470 7.84 17.64 -4.89
N LEU A 471 7.37 16.42 -5.15
CA LEU A 471 8.19 15.33 -5.69
C LEU A 471 8.39 15.56 -7.20
N THR A 472 9.63 15.82 -7.63
CA THR A 472 9.93 16.36 -8.97
C THR A 472 10.30 15.31 -10.00
N ARG A 473 10.96 14.22 -9.57
CA ARG A 473 11.44 13.10 -10.39
C ARG A 473 11.41 11.79 -9.57
N PRO A 474 11.48 10.61 -10.20
CA PRO A 474 11.83 9.38 -9.49
C PRO A 474 13.18 9.51 -8.77
N VAL A 475 13.27 8.84 -7.62
CA VAL A 475 14.48 8.70 -6.81
C VAL A 475 14.55 7.27 -6.31
N ASP A 476 15.74 6.68 -6.32
CA ASP A 476 15.95 5.37 -5.74
C ASP A 476 15.69 5.37 -4.23
N PRO A 477 15.15 4.28 -3.67
CA PRO A 477 15.05 4.09 -2.23
C PRO A 477 16.44 3.87 -1.63
N ALA A 478 16.60 4.11 -0.34
CA ALA A 478 17.73 3.55 0.39
C ALA A 478 17.60 2.01 0.42
N PRO A 479 18.70 1.24 0.40
CA PRO A 479 18.67 -0.23 0.43
C PRO A 479 17.71 -0.87 1.47
N PRO A 480 17.63 -0.42 2.74
CA PRO A 480 16.69 -1.01 3.69
C PRO A 480 15.22 -0.67 3.39
N GLU A 481 14.91 0.47 2.77
CA GLU A 481 13.53 0.89 2.45
C GLU A 481 12.92 0.11 1.29
N ALA A 482 13.77 -0.47 0.43
CA ALA A 482 13.35 -1.16 -0.78
C ALA A 482 12.63 -2.50 -0.48
N PRO A 483 11.55 -2.84 -1.19
CA PRO A 483 10.99 -4.19 -1.18
C PRO A 483 11.91 -5.18 -1.91
N ASP A 484 11.76 -6.48 -1.63
CA ASP A 484 12.74 -7.51 -2.01
C ASP A 484 12.92 -7.69 -3.53
N GLU A 485 11.91 -7.35 -4.32
CA GLU A 485 11.99 -7.39 -5.78
C GLU A 485 12.84 -6.26 -6.38
N HIS A 486 13.09 -5.19 -5.63
CA HIS A 486 13.68 -3.96 -6.17
C HIS A 486 15.11 -4.18 -6.71
N PRO A 487 15.48 -3.61 -7.87
CA PRO A 487 16.83 -3.76 -8.43
C PRO A 487 17.96 -3.43 -7.46
N VAL A 488 17.78 -2.42 -6.60
CA VAL A 488 18.75 -2.06 -5.52
C VAL A 488 18.98 -3.21 -4.52
N VAL A 489 17.96 -4.01 -4.21
CA VAL A 489 18.11 -5.19 -3.31
C VAL A 489 18.75 -6.34 -4.07
N ALA A 490 18.30 -6.61 -5.29
CA ALA A 490 18.85 -7.67 -6.15
C ALA A 490 20.32 -7.44 -6.57
N ALA A 491 20.81 -6.19 -6.51
CA ALA A 491 22.21 -5.83 -6.72
C ALA A 491 23.11 -6.02 -5.49
N LEU A 492 22.52 -6.18 -4.30
CA LEU A 492 23.23 -6.32 -3.02
C LEU A 492 23.17 -7.74 -2.44
N TYR A 493 22.06 -8.44 -2.65
CA TYR A 493 21.79 -9.75 -2.04
C TYR A 493 21.40 -10.80 -3.09
N PRO A 494 21.84 -12.07 -2.95
CA PRO A 494 21.37 -13.15 -3.81
C PRO A 494 19.87 -13.43 -3.57
N ARG A 495 19.16 -13.90 -4.59
CA ARG A 495 17.68 -14.11 -4.55
C ARG A 495 17.17 -15.03 -3.43
N SER A 496 18.03 -15.86 -2.84
CA SER A 496 17.72 -16.75 -1.72
C SER A 496 18.02 -16.15 -0.34
N HIS A 497 18.49 -14.90 -0.27
CA HIS A 497 18.81 -14.23 0.99
C HIS A 497 17.54 -13.74 1.68
N GLN A 498 17.29 -14.24 2.89
CA GLN A 498 16.25 -13.70 3.75
C GLN A 498 16.84 -12.54 4.56
N ARG A 499 16.49 -11.30 4.17
CA ARG A 499 16.96 -10.09 4.86
C ARG A 499 16.51 -10.07 6.32
N THR A 500 17.45 -9.77 7.19
CA THR A 500 17.28 -9.57 8.64
C THR A 500 16.79 -8.14 8.94
N PRO A 501 16.32 -7.85 10.17
CA PRO A 501 15.96 -6.48 10.57
C PRO A 501 17.09 -5.45 10.41
N ALA A 502 18.36 -5.88 10.42
CA ALA A 502 19.53 -5.05 10.15
C ALA A 502 19.77 -4.76 8.65
N GLU A 503 18.92 -5.29 7.75
CA GLU A 503 19.03 -5.19 6.28
C GLU A 503 17.74 -4.69 5.59
N VAL A 504 16.61 -4.63 6.32
CA VAL A 504 15.31 -4.14 5.81
C VAL A 504 14.56 -3.31 6.86
N LEU A 505 13.93 -2.23 6.39
CA LEU A 505 13.05 -1.34 7.17
C LEU A 505 11.63 -1.92 7.22
N ASP A 506 11.29 -2.62 8.30
CA ASP A 506 9.97 -3.25 8.49
C ASP A 506 8.96 -2.33 9.20
N GLU A 507 8.60 -1.23 8.53
CA GLU A 507 7.64 -0.25 9.04
C GLU A 507 6.22 -0.54 8.52
N GLU A 508 5.62 -1.58 9.11
CA GLU A 508 4.21 -1.97 8.91
C GLU A 508 3.33 -1.64 10.14
N ALA A 509 2.01 -1.78 9.98
CA ALA A 509 1.04 -1.55 11.04
C ALA A 509 0.97 -2.73 12.01
N TYR A 510 0.25 -2.60 13.14
CA TYR A 510 0.19 -3.67 14.13
C TYR A 510 -0.55 -4.92 13.65
N ASP A 511 -0.01 -6.09 13.99
CA ASP A 511 -0.76 -7.34 14.18
C ASP A 511 -0.23 -8.00 15.46
N TRP A 512 -0.97 -7.83 16.56
CA TRP A 512 -0.55 -8.28 17.89
C TRP A 512 -1.74 -8.74 18.73
N ILE A 513 -1.50 -9.81 19.49
CA ILE A 513 -2.35 -10.27 20.58
C ILE A 513 -1.55 -10.27 21.88
N ARG A 514 -2.23 -9.99 22.98
CA ARG A 514 -1.72 -10.21 24.33
C ARG A 514 -1.69 -11.70 24.63
N ASP A 515 -0.69 -12.13 25.37
CA ASP A 515 -0.60 -13.50 25.89
C ASP A 515 -1.77 -13.78 26.87
N PRO A 516 -2.53 -14.88 26.71
CA PRO A 516 -3.57 -15.28 27.65
C PRO A 516 -3.11 -15.35 29.11
N GLU A 517 -1.86 -15.80 29.36
CA GLU A 517 -1.31 -15.94 30.72
C GLU A 517 -1.11 -14.59 31.43
N LEU A 518 -1.15 -13.48 30.69
CA LEU A 518 -1.06 -12.13 31.25
C LEU A 518 -2.43 -11.54 31.64
N LEU A 519 -3.54 -12.23 31.39
CA LEU A 519 -4.88 -11.77 31.81
C LEU A 519 -5.03 -11.87 33.34
N THR A 520 -5.48 -10.80 33.98
CA THR A 520 -5.69 -10.77 35.44
C THR A 520 -7.09 -11.25 35.84
N ASP A 521 -7.24 -11.77 37.06
CA ASP A 521 -8.55 -12.18 37.60
C ASP A 521 -9.64 -11.10 37.44
N ALA A 522 -9.27 -9.83 37.63
CA ALA A 522 -10.18 -8.69 37.48
C ALA A 522 -10.59 -8.45 36.02
N GLU A 523 -9.71 -8.70 35.05
CA GLU A 523 -10.06 -8.70 33.62
C GLU A 523 -10.92 -9.91 33.26
N CYS A 524 -10.70 -11.06 33.90
CA CYS A 524 -11.53 -12.26 33.75
C CYS A 524 -12.92 -12.15 34.40
N THR A 525 -13.17 -11.15 35.25
CA THR A 525 -14.54 -10.80 35.72
C THR A 525 -15.34 -9.92 34.74
N ARG A 526 -14.71 -9.43 33.65
CA ARG A 526 -15.38 -8.62 32.62
C ARG A 526 -16.39 -9.44 31.82
N THR A 527 -17.31 -8.77 31.14
CA THR A 527 -18.41 -9.45 30.41
C THR A 527 -18.23 -9.39 28.89
N HIS A 528 -17.56 -8.36 28.38
CA HIS A 528 -17.43 -8.09 26.95
C HIS A 528 -15.97 -7.85 26.55
N ALA A 529 -15.67 -8.11 25.27
CA ALA A 529 -14.56 -7.52 24.55
C ALA A 529 -15.11 -6.49 23.57
N VAL A 530 -14.58 -5.26 23.60
CA VAL A 530 -15.06 -4.11 22.82
C VAL A 530 -13.93 -3.58 21.94
N GLY A 531 -14.18 -3.49 20.63
CA GLY A 531 -13.27 -2.93 19.66
C GLY A 531 -13.47 -1.42 19.47
N ILE A 532 -12.36 -0.68 19.42
CA ILE A 532 -12.32 0.72 19.00
C ILE A 532 -11.37 0.86 17.79
N ASP A 533 -11.81 1.55 16.75
CA ASP A 533 -11.01 1.82 15.54
C ASP A 533 -10.74 3.31 15.36
N VAL A 534 -9.51 3.67 14.97
CA VAL A 534 -9.07 5.05 14.79
C VAL A 534 -9.43 5.57 13.40
N ASN A 535 -10.46 6.43 13.34
CA ASN A 535 -10.95 7.04 12.10
C ASN A 535 -9.81 7.63 11.26
N MET A 536 -9.61 7.07 10.04
CA MET A 536 -8.60 7.49 9.06
C MET A 536 -7.15 7.59 9.62
N ALA A 537 -6.70 6.63 10.43
CA ALA A 537 -5.41 6.73 11.14
C ALA A 537 -4.21 7.10 10.24
N PHE A 538 -4.05 6.44 9.08
CA PHE A 538 -2.95 6.73 8.15
C PHE A 538 -3.02 8.13 7.50
N ALA A 539 -4.23 8.69 7.31
CA ALA A 539 -4.35 10.08 6.86
C ALA A 539 -4.01 11.05 7.99
N ALA A 540 -4.50 10.80 9.21
CA ALA A 540 -4.17 11.58 10.39
C ALA A 540 -2.66 11.57 10.69
N ALA A 541 -1.98 10.45 10.44
CA ALA A 541 -0.53 10.30 10.55
C ALA A 541 0.25 11.07 9.46
N ALA A 542 -0.33 11.29 8.28
CA ALA A 542 0.26 12.08 7.20
C ALA A 542 0.15 13.61 7.40
N ASN A 543 -0.62 14.07 8.39
CA ASN A 543 -0.84 15.48 8.73
C ASN A 543 0.48 16.16 9.12
N ARG A 544 0.94 17.15 8.34
CA ARG A 544 2.20 17.90 8.51
C ARG A 544 3.50 17.06 8.61
N LEU A 545 3.44 15.74 8.41
CA LEU A 545 4.59 14.85 8.52
C LEU A 545 5.73 15.32 7.58
N PRO A 546 6.92 15.68 8.10
CA PRO A 546 8.06 16.01 7.26
C PRO A 546 8.57 14.73 6.61
N VAL A 547 8.68 14.73 5.27
CA VAL A 547 9.16 13.58 4.50
C VAL A 547 10.14 14.04 3.43
N GLY A 548 11.02 13.14 2.96
CA GLY A 548 12.05 13.49 1.98
C GLY A 548 11.46 13.92 0.64
N LEU A 549 11.98 15.00 0.07
CA LEU A 549 11.61 15.47 -1.26
C LEU A 549 12.62 14.97 -2.33
N GLY A 550 13.87 14.75 -1.92
CA GLY A 550 14.96 14.22 -2.74
C GLY A 550 15.48 12.83 -2.33
N PRO A 551 16.62 12.40 -2.91
CA PRO A 551 17.29 11.14 -2.56
C PRO A 551 17.83 11.17 -1.11
N ALA A 552 18.07 9.99 -0.55
CA ALA A 552 18.72 9.86 0.74
C ALA A 552 20.22 10.12 0.67
N THR A 553 20.81 10.54 1.80
CA THR A 553 22.25 10.66 2.01
C THR A 553 22.68 9.72 3.13
N HIS A 554 23.53 8.74 2.81
CA HIS A 554 24.08 7.81 3.81
C HIS A 554 25.07 8.49 4.77
N ARG A 555 25.02 8.08 6.04
CA ARG A 555 25.92 8.51 7.12
C ARG A 555 26.17 7.34 8.08
N THR A 556 27.43 7.13 8.43
CA THR A 556 27.89 6.27 9.53
C THR A 556 28.02 7.08 10.82
N GLY A 557 27.58 6.54 11.95
CA GLY A 557 27.54 7.20 13.26
C GLY A 557 26.82 8.56 13.31
N PRO A 558 25.67 8.78 12.64
CA PRO A 558 24.99 10.06 12.70
C PRO A 558 24.34 10.29 14.06
N ARG A 559 24.54 11.48 14.65
CA ARG A 559 23.71 11.92 15.77
C ARG A 559 22.25 11.95 15.32
N PHE A 560 21.36 11.32 16.09
CA PHE A 560 19.93 11.35 15.82
C PHE A 560 19.34 12.76 15.93
N ASP A 561 18.45 13.11 15.00
CA ASP A 561 17.60 14.30 15.07
C ASP A 561 16.15 13.88 14.76
N PRO A 562 15.21 13.95 15.74
CA PRO A 562 13.81 13.58 15.52
C PRO A 562 13.07 14.47 14.50
N LYS A 563 13.67 15.59 14.06
CA LYS A 563 13.11 16.47 13.02
C LYS A 563 13.59 16.12 11.62
N LEU A 564 14.65 15.32 11.47
CA LEU A 564 15.24 14.97 10.18
C LEU A 564 14.65 13.65 9.67
N PRO A 565 13.91 13.64 8.55
CA PRO A 565 13.34 12.39 8.03
C PRO A 565 14.42 11.48 7.47
N GLY A 566 14.26 10.18 7.68
CA GLY A 566 15.17 9.15 7.21
C GLY A 566 14.84 7.78 7.81
N CYS A 567 15.64 6.79 7.45
CA CYS A 567 15.72 5.52 8.18
C CYS A 567 17.09 5.38 8.84
N TRP A 568 17.11 4.71 10.00
CA TRP A 568 18.22 4.68 10.94
C TRP A 568 18.43 3.26 11.44
N LEU A 569 19.68 2.80 11.47
CA LEU A 569 20.06 1.53 12.08
C LEU A 569 20.41 1.80 13.55
N ALA A 570 19.66 1.20 14.47
CA ALA A 570 19.88 1.33 15.91
C ALA A 570 19.58 0.00 16.60
N ASP A 571 20.13 -0.20 17.79
CA ASP A 571 19.72 -1.30 18.67
C ASP A 571 18.77 -0.74 19.75
N LEU A 572 17.58 -1.32 19.82
CA LEU A 572 16.55 -1.01 20.81
C LEU A 572 16.19 -2.24 21.67
N SER A 573 16.93 -3.35 21.55
CA SER A 573 16.63 -4.63 22.21
C SER A 573 16.77 -4.61 23.73
N SER A 574 17.58 -3.69 24.26
CA SER A 574 17.71 -3.47 25.71
C SER A 574 16.56 -2.66 26.33
N ILE A 575 15.57 -2.21 25.53
CA ILE A 575 14.43 -1.45 26.05
C ILE A 575 13.38 -2.40 26.62
N ALA A 576 13.29 -2.44 27.95
CA ALA A 576 12.21 -3.12 28.66
C ALA A 576 10.88 -2.38 28.47
N LEU A 577 9.81 -3.15 28.20
CA LEU A 577 8.45 -2.67 27.97
C LEU A 577 7.46 -3.53 28.77
N ASP A 578 6.28 -3.01 29.09
CA ASP A 578 5.21 -3.81 29.70
C ASP A 578 4.68 -4.84 28.68
N PRO A 579 4.73 -6.16 28.98
CA PRO A 579 4.35 -7.20 28.02
C PRO A 579 2.84 -7.22 27.70
N ARG A 580 2.02 -6.46 28.44
CA ARG A 580 0.59 -6.25 28.15
C ARG A 580 0.35 -5.12 27.13
N LEU A 581 1.41 -4.54 26.56
CA LEU A 581 1.36 -3.60 25.45
C LEU A 581 2.20 -4.14 24.27
N PRO A 582 1.78 -3.90 23.01
CA PRO A 582 2.62 -4.20 21.86
C PRO A 582 3.83 -3.26 21.81
N SER A 583 5.02 -3.80 21.56
CA SER A 583 6.22 -3.00 21.34
C SER A 583 6.05 -2.03 20.16
N PRO A 584 6.25 -0.72 20.34
CA PRO A 584 6.10 0.27 19.26
C PRO A 584 7.18 0.15 18.18
N PHE A 585 8.25 -0.60 18.46
CA PHE A 585 9.41 -0.75 17.58
C PHE A 585 9.20 -1.82 16.50
N THR A 586 8.15 -2.65 16.57
CA THR A 586 7.93 -3.73 15.59
C THR A 586 6.45 -3.84 15.19
N PRO A 587 6.12 -4.27 13.96
CA PRO A 587 4.73 -4.45 13.54
C PRO A 587 4.04 -5.61 14.27
N HIS A 588 4.79 -6.67 14.59
CA HIS A 588 4.27 -7.82 15.35
C HIS A 588 4.18 -7.61 16.88
N GLY A 589 4.46 -6.39 17.37
CA GLY A 589 4.36 -6.02 18.80
C GLY A 589 5.31 -6.75 19.77
N ARG A 590 6.17 -7.66 19.31
CA ARG A 590 7.23 -8.27 20.14
C ARG A 590 8.42 -7.33 20.28
N PRO A 591 9.17 -7.34 21.40
CA PRO A 591 10.41 -6.58 21.53
C PRO A 591 11.41 -6.92 20.41
N PRO A 592 12.21 -5.95 19.93
CA PRO A 592 13.30 -6.21 18.99
C PRO A 592 14.41 -7.05 19.67
N THR A 593 15.07 -7.92 18.92
CA THR A 593 16.07 -8.88 19.42
C THR A 593 17.52 -8.49 19.13
N GLY A 594 17.74 -7.31 18.56
CA GLY A 594 19.05 -6.72 18.27
C GLY A 594 18.92 -5.49 17.37
N PRO A 595 19.99 -5.10 16.66
CA PRO A 595 19.98 -3.96 15.73
C PRO A 595 18.96 -4.11 14.59
N ALA A 596 18.22 -3.04 14.30
CA ALA A 596 17.25 -3.01 13.20
C ALA A 596 17.13 -1.63 12.55
N TRP A 597 16.60 -1.60 11.32
CA TRP A 597 16.24 -0.36 10.63
C TRP A 597 14.87 0.15 11.05
N TYR A 598 14.81 1.45 11.36
CA TYR A 598 13.62 2.14 11.85
C TYR A 598 13.46 3.49 11.13
N ALA A 599 12.22 3.98 10.96
CA ALA A 599 11.97 5.33 10.47
C ALA A 599 12.13 6.36 11.61
N THR A 600 12.41 7.63 11.28
CA THR A 600 12.54 8.72 12.28
C THR A 600 11.42 8.74 13.35
N PRO A 601 10.11 8.55 13.02
CA PRO A 601 9.05 8.56 14.04
C PRO A 601 9.19 7.46 15.12
N THR A 602 9.76 6.30 14.77
CA THR A 602 9.96 5.18 15.70
C THR A 602 11.08 5.47 16.71
N LEU A 603 12.23 6.02 16.27
CA LEU A 603 13.30 6.46 17.19
C LEU A 603 12.91 7.70 17.99
N ALA A 604 12.21 8.66 17.37
CA ALA A 604 11.71 9.84 18.07
C ALA A 604 10.75 9.42 19.21
N TYR A 605 10.01 8.33 19.03
CA TYR A 605 9.15 7.78 20.06
C TYR A 605 9.90 6.98 21.13
N ALA A 606 11.00 6.30 20.80
CA ALA A 606 11.90 5.73 21.81
C ALA A 606 12.47 6.82 22.74
N GLN A 607 12.84 7.99 22.20
CA GLN A 607 13.22 9.17 22.99
C GLN A 607 12.05 9.73 23.82
N GLU A 608 10.83 9.75 23.28
CA GLU A 608 9.63 10.19 24.02
C GLU A 608 9.31 9.28 25.22
N LEU A 609 9.63 7.99 25.11
CA LEU A 609 9.53 7.01 26.21
C LEU A 609 10.70 7.12 27.23
N GLY A 610 11.67 8.00 27.00
CA GLY A 610 12.80 8.24 27.90
C GLY A 610 14.05 7.40 27.65
N HIS A 611 14.19 6.80 26.47
CA HIS A 611 15.36 6.00 26.11
C HIS A 611 16.31 6.74 25.16
N ASP A 612 17.61 6.72 25.46
CA ASP A 612 18.63 7.26 24.57
C ASP A 612 18.78 6.39 23.30
N VAL A 613 18.78 7.03 22.13
CA VAL A 613 18.95 6.35 20.84
C VAL A 613 20.30 6.70 20.21
N HIS A 614 21.03 5.67 19.83
CA HIS A 614 22.39 5.78 19.29
C HIS A 614 22.50 5.09 17.92
N PRO A 615 22.11 5.76 16.82
CA PRO A 615 22.17 5.16 15.49
C PRO A 615 23.62 4.88 15.05
N THR A 616 23.88 3.65 14.61
CA THR A 616 25.15 3.26 13.99
C THR A 616 25.22 3.72 12.54
N GLU A 617 24.08 3.79 11.85
CA GLU A 617 23.95 4.30 10.48
C GLU A 617 22.63 5.05 10.25
N GLY A 618 22.56 5.86 9.19
CA GLY A 618 21.34 6.52 8.76
C GLY A 618 21.34 6.94 7.30
N TRP A 619 20.17 6.85 6.67
CA TRP A 619 19.89 7.33 5.31
C TRP A 619 18.98 8.55 5.39
N LEU A 620 19.59 9.73 5.31
CA LEU A 620 19.00 11.00 5.75
C LEU A 620 18.42 11.82 4.59
N ARG A 621 17.25 12.44 4.80
CA ARG A 621 16.57 13.30 3.82
C ARG A 621 16.87 14.77 4.08
N LEU A 622 18.02 15.23 3.59
CA LEU A 622 18.45 16.62 3.76
C LEU A 622 17.50 17.63 3.08
N ASP A 623 16.94 17.27 1.93
CA ASP A 623 15.81 17.95 1.30
C ASP A 623 14.50 17.26 1.71
N HIS A 624 13.67 17.95 2.51
CA HIS A 624 12.44 17.41 3.09
C HIS A 624 11.35 18.48 3.30
N GLY A 625 10.11 18.05 3.48
CA GLY A 625 9.01 18.93 3.85
C GLY A 625 7.65 18.23 3.97
N PRO A 626 6.60 18.96 4.36
CA PRO A 626 5.24 18.42 4.53
C PRO A 626 4.54 18.24 3.17
N TYR A 627 5.00 17.25 2.39
CA TYR A 627 4.46 16.95 1.06
C TYR A 627 2.96 16.62 1.11
N LEU A 628 2.57 15.71 2.00
CA LEU A 628 1.21 15.17 2.13
C LEU A 628 0.20 16.09 2.84
N ASP A 629 0.63 17.22 3.42
CA ASP A 629 -0.24 18.09 4.25
C ASP A 629 -1.48 18.63 3.50
N ALA A 630 -1.33 18.99 2.23
CA ALA A 630 -2.44 19.41 1.37
C ALA A 630 -3.37 18.23 0.99
N TRP A 631 -2.80 17.04 0.80
CA TRP A 631 -3.51 15.80 0.47
C TRP A 631 -4.34 15.30 1.65
N TYR A 632 -3.74 15.27 2.85
CA TYR A 632 -4.44 15.04 4.11
C TYR A 632 -5.57 16.05 4.30
N THR A 633 -5.27 17.35 4.19
CA THR A 633 -6.25 18.44 4.38
C THR A 633 -7.49 18.21 3.50
N ARG A 634 -7.30 17.95 2.20
CA ARG A 634 -8.42 17.75 1.27
C ARG A 634 -9.19 16.45 1.53
N LEU A 635 -8.52 15.35 1.88
CA LEU A 635 -9.21 14.08 2.20
C LEU A 635 -9.92 14.11 3.56
N ARG A 636 -9.37 14.81 4.56
CA ARG A 636 -10.05 15.13 5.82
C ARG A 636 -11.33 15.92 5.54
N ASP A 637 -11.24 17.00 4.77
CA ASP A 637 -12.38 17.87 4.52
C ASP A 637 -13.45 17.17 3.66
N ALA A 638 -13.04 16.31 2.72
CA ALA A 638 -13.92 15.41 1.97
C ALA A 638 -14.69 14.45 2.90
N TYR A 639 -13.97 13.77 3.80
CA TYR A 639 -14.55 12.84 4.78
C TYR A 639 -15.50 13.57 5.75
N MET A 640 -15.06 14.67 6.35
CA MET A 640 -15.83 15.43 7.33
C MET A 640 -17.12 16.00 6.73
N ALA A 641 -17.09 16.50 5.50
CA ALA A 641 -18.30 16.92 4.79
C ALA A 641 -19.25 15.74 4.54
N THR A 642 -18.72 14.60 4.10
CA THR A 642 -19.54 13.39 3.85
C THR A 642 -20.18 12.84 5.13
N MET A 643 -19.46 12.84 6.25
CA MET A 643 -20.02 12.42 7.53
C MET A 643 -21.07 13.42 8.06
N ALA A 644 -20.87 14.73 7.87
CA ALA A 644 -21.83 15.74 8.28
C ALA A 644 -23.15 15.66 7.47
N ASP A 645 -23.08 15.41 6.16
CA ASP A 645 -24.26 15.18 5.32
C ASP A 645 -25.00 13.88 5.70
N LEU A 646 -24.26 12.87 6.18
CA LEU A 646 -24.78 11.65 6.82
C LEU A 646 -25.24 11.87 8.29
N GLY A 647 -25.37 13.12 8.74
CA GLY A 647 -25.82 13.50 10.09
C GLY A 647 -24.77 13.42 11.21
N VAL A 648 -23.61 12.81 10.96
CA VAL A 648 -22.57 12.56 11.98
C VAL A 648 -21.58 13.72 12.05
N THR A 649 -21.84 14.68 12.94
CA THR A 649 -21.02 15.90 13.11
C THR A 649 -19.98 15.78 14.23
N SER A 650 -18.95 16.63 14.21
CA SER A 650 -17.93 16.70 15.27
C SER A 650 -18.39 17.33 16.59
N THR A 651 -19.63 17.82 16.65
CA THR A 651 -20.25 18.44 17.83
C THR A 651 -21.21 17.52 18.58
N LEU A 652 -21.48 16.31 18.07
CA LEU A 652 -22.29 15.31 18.77
C LEU A 652 -21.64 14.89 20.09
N PRO A 653 -22.39 14.86 21.21
CA PRO A 653 -22.00 14.16 22.44
C PRO A 653 -21.65 12.70 22.18
N GLU A 654 -20.77 12.12 23.00
CA GLU A 654 -20.24 10.77 22.77
C GLU A 654 -21.31 9.66 22.68
N PRO A 655 -22.43 9.68 23.46
CA PRO A 655 -23.53 8.72 23.28
C PRO A 655 -24.30 8.93 21.97
N GLU A 656 -24.61 10.17 21.60
CA GLU A 656 -25.33 10.51 20.36
C GLU A 656 -24.50 10.15 19.12
N PHE A 657 -23.19 10.36 19.18
CA PHE A 657 -22.25 9.91 18.15
C PHE A 657 -22.28 8.38 17.98
N LEU A 658 -22.33 7.61 19.08
CA LEU A 658 -22.43 6.15 18.99
C LEU A 658 -23.77 5.70 18.39
N THR A 659 -24.89 6.29 18.81
CA THR A 659 -26.22 6.02 18.22
C THR A 659 -26.22 6.33 16.72
N ALA A 660 -25.79 7.52 16.31
CA ALA A 660 -25.77 7.93 14.91
C ALA A 660 -24.83 7.06 14.05
N MET A 661 -23.71 6.58 14.61
CA MET A 661 -22.82 5.63 13.93
C MET A 661 -23.47 4.24 13.75
N ALA A 662 -24.24 3.76 14.73
CA ALA A 662 -24.97 2.49 14.64
C ALA A 662 -26.16 2.57 13.66
N GLU A 663 -26.92 3.67 13.71
CA GLU A 663 -27.97 3.98 12.74
C GLU A 663 -27.40 4.08 11.31
N LEU A 664 -26.23 4.74 11.16
CA LEU A 664 -25.52 4.82 9.89
C LEU A 664 -25.00 3.46 9.43
N GLN A 665 -24.65 2.51 10.30
CA GLN A 665 -24.36 1.14 9.86
C GLN A 665 -25.61 0.51 9.23
N GLN A 666 -26.77 0.61 9.90
CA GLN A 666 -28.02 -0.04 9.50
C GLN A 666 -28.66 0.53 8.21
N HIS A 667 -28.69 1.86 8.02
CA HIS A 667 -29.44 2.48 6.93
C HIS A 667 -28.62 2.62 5.63
N SER A 668 -29.10 2.07 4.51
CA SER A 668 -28.41 2.12 3.22
C SER A 668 -28.74 3.39 2.43
N ASP A 669 -28.01 4.48 2.69
CA ASP A 669 -27.91 5.61 1.76
C ASP A 669 -27.21 5.15 0.45
N PRO A 670 -27.82 5.28 -0.75
CA PRO A 670 -27.25 4.78 -2.00
C PRO A 670 -26.15 5.67 -2.61
N VAL A 671 -25.91 6.88 -2.08
CA VAL A 671 -25.03 7.90 -2.66
C VAL A 671 -23.88 8.23 -1.70
N LEU A 672 -24.18 8.69 -0.48
CA LEU A 672 -23.20 9.20 0.47
C LEU A 672 -22.39 8.09 1.15
N LYS A 673 -22.96 6.90 1.39
CA LYS A 673 -22.18 5.73 1.87
C LYS A 673 -21.12 5.29 0.83
N PRO A 674 -21.46 5.10 -0.45
CA PRO A 674 -20.46 4.89 -1.49
C PRO A 674 -19.38 5.98 -1.58
N VAL A 675 -19.76 7.26 -1.50
CA VAL A 675 -18.79 8.37 -1.46
C VAL A 675 -17.85 8.25 -0.25
N LEU A 676 -18.38 7.91 0.93
CA LEU A 676 -17.58 7.70 2.15
C LEU A 676 -16.61 6.52 2.01
N SER A 677 -17.06 5.39 1.46
CA SER A 677 -16.21 4.23 1.18
C SER A 677 -15.10 4.56 0.18
N ALA A 678 -15.44 5.28 -0.90
CA ALA A 678 -14.49 5.70 -1.91
C ALA A 678 -13.44 6.68 -1.36
N ILE A 679 -13.82 7.59 -0.44
CA ILE A 679 -12.87 8.47 0.26
C ILE A 679 -11.90 7.67 1.13
N LYS A 680 -12.40 6.73 1.96
CA LYS A 680 -11.55 5.85 2.80
C LYS A 680 -10.61 5.00 1.94
N SER A 681 -11.12 4.40 0.87
CA SER A 681 -10.36 3.61 -0.10
C SER A 681 -9.29 4.45 -0.82
N THR A 682 -9.54 5.74 -1.05
CA THR A 682 -8.58 6.67 -1.66
C THR A 682 -7.41 6.99 -0.74
N VAL A 683 -7.66 7.11 0.57
CA VAL A 683 -6.60 7.21 1.59
C VAL A 683 -5.74 5.95 1.59
N LYS A 684 -6.35 4.78 1.85
CA LYS A 684 -5.64 3.51 2.04
C LYS A 684 -4.88 3.11 0.78
N GLY A 685 -5.56 3.11 -0.37
CA GLY A 685 -4.96 2.81 -1.65
C GLY A 685 -3.88 3.81 -2.09
N GLY A 686 -4.07 5.10 -1.79
CA GLY A 686 -3.10 6.15 -2.11
C GLY A 686 -1.77 5.98 -1.36
N ILE A 687 -1.81 5.65 -0.06
CA ILE A 687 -0.62 5.35 0.75
C ILE A 687 -0.01 4.00 0.34
N GLY A 688 -0.81 2.96 0.11
CA GLY A 688 -0.32 1.66 -0.35
C GLY A 688 0.46 1.74 -1.67
N LYS A 689 -0.03 2.55 -2.62
CA LYS A 689 0.64 2.78 -3.91
C LYS A 689 1.98 3.52 -3.83
N LEU A 690 2.38 4.05 -2.67
CA LEU A 690 3.73 4.60 -2.48
C LEU A 690 4.81 3.49 -2.46
N ARG A 691 4.47 2.26 -2.06
CA ARG A 691 5.33 1.05 -2.10
C ARG A 691 4.69 -0.02 -3.00
N GLU A 692 4.26 0.38 -4.20
CA GLU A 692 3.67 -0.54 -5.17
C GLU A 692 4.71 -1.57 -5.63
N ARG A 693 4.56 -2.83 -5.18
CA ARG A 693 5.32 -4.01 -5.65
C ARG A 693 4.95 -4.35 -7.12
N PRO A 694 5.80 -5.08 -7.87
CA PRO A 694 5.47 -5.52 -9.22
C PRO A 694 4.21 -6.41 -9.26
N GLN A 695 3.57 -6.51 -10.43
CA GLN A 695 2.32 -7.25 -10.62
C GLN A 695 2.39 -8.19 -11.83
N GLY A 696 1.81 -9.39 -11.68
CA GLY A 696 1.68 -10.38 -12.75
C GLY A 696 2.83 -11.39 -12.82
N ALA A 697 2.52 -12.62 -13.21
CA ALA A 697 3.45 -13.76 -13.21
C ALA A 697 4.58 -13.69 -14.27
N GLY A 698 4.61 -12.64 -15.10
CA GLY A 698 5.68 -12.39 -16.07
C GLY A 698 6.85 -11.57 -15.50
N TYR A 699 6.72 -11.03 -14.28
CA TYR A 699 7.78 -10.26 -13.64
C TYR A 699 8.96 -11.16 -13.21
N ARG A 700 10.19 -10.63 -13.29
CA ARG A 700 11.42 -11.32 -12.89
C ARG A 700 12.15 -10.52 -11.81
N PRO A 701 12.50 -11.10 -10.65
CA PRO A 701 13.12 -10.36 -9.54
C PRO A 701 14.41 -9.62 -9.94
N GLY A 702 14.46 -8.32 -9.66
CA GLY A 702 15.56 -7.43 -10.03
C GLY A 702 15.41 -6.71 -11.38
N GLU A 703 14.35 -6.98 -12.16
CA GLU A 703 13.97 -6.11 -13.28
C GLU A 703 13.16 -4.90 -12.76
N ASP A 704 13.18 -3.77 -13.49
CA ASP A 704 12.32 -2.62 -13.22
C ASP A 704 10.83 -2.93 -13.47
N TRP A 705 9.93 -2.22 -12.79
CA TRP A 705 8.49 -2.25 -13.10
C TRP A 705 7.88 -0.84 -13.22
N PRO A 706 6.75 -0.66 -13.94
CA PRO A 706 6.23 0.67 -14.30
C PRO A 706 5.79 1.58 -13.15
N ALA A 707 5.87 1.14 -11.89
CA ALA A 707 5.67 1.99 -10.74
C ALA A 707 6.92 2.83 -10.41
N LEU A 708 8.13 2.32 -10.71
CA LEU A 708 9.40 3.00 -10.46
C LEU A 708 9.58 4.25 -11.35
N GLU A 709 8.94 4.29 -12.52
CA GLU A 709 8.84 5.50 -13.38
C GLU A 709 8.12 6.69 -12.68
N ARG A 710 7.50 6.50 -11.50
CA ARG A 710 6.69 7.53 -10.81
C ARG A 710 7.49 8.30 -9.74
N PRO A 711 7.50 9.64 -9.75
CA PRO A 711 8.01 10.46 -8.63
C PRO A 711 7.30 10.17 -7.28
N THR A 712 6.11 9.60 -7.32
CA THR A 712 5.29 9.19 -6.15
C THR A 712 5.48 7.74 -5.73
N TRP A 713 6.43 6.99 -6.32
CA TRP A 713 6.88 5.72 -5.74
C TRP A 713 7.99 6.04 -4.74
N ARG A 714 7.67 5.89 -3.44
CA ARG A 714 8.42 6.41 -2.30
C ARG A 714 8.12 5.56 -1.05
N PRO A 715 8.80 4.41 -0.90
CA PRO A 715 8.56 3.51 0.24
C PRO A 715 8.88 4.18 1.59
N ASP A 716 9.84 5.11 1.62
CA ASP A 716 10.20 5.88 2.80
C ASP A 716 9.06 6.78 3.31
N ILE A 717 8.28 7.38 2.40
CA ILE A 717 7.09 8.16 2.76
C ILE A 717 6.01 7.26 3.36
N ARG A 718 5.83 6.04 2.83
CA ARG A 718 4.89 5.06 3.40
C ARG A 718 5.34 4.60 4.79
N ALA A 719 6.62 4.24 4.94
CA ALA A 719 7.21 3.84 6.22
C ALA A 719 7.04 4.94 7.29
N ALA A 720 7.33 6.20 6.94
CA ALA A 720 7.12 7.34 7.84
C ALA A 720 5.64 7.52 8.23
N VAL A 721 4.69 7.35 7.31
CA VAL A 721 3.25 7.45 7.64
C VAL A 721 2.78 6.31 8.55
N ILE A 722 3.21 5.08 8.28
CA ILE A 722 2.77 3.89 9.05
C ILE A 722 3.42 3.86 10.44
N SER A 723 4.72 4.15 10.53
CA SER A 723 5.42 4.32 11.83
C SER A 723 4.75 5.40 12.68
N THR A 724 4.43 6.57 12.10
CA THR A 724 3.67 7.62 12.79
C THR A 724 2.30 7.15 13.25
N ALA A 725 1.57 6.34 12.47
CA ALA A 725 0.31 5.74 12.92
C ALA A 725 0.51 4.79 14.11
N ARG A 726 1.50 3.88 14.03
CA ARG A 726 1.80 2.87 15.06
C ARG A 726 2.23 3.50 16.40
N VAL A 727 3.10 4.51 16.39
CA VAL A 727 3.49 5.24 17.62
C VAL A 727 2.36 6.11 18.17
N ASN A 728 1.50 6.68 17.31
CA ASN A 728 0.30 7.39 17.74
C ASN A 728 -0.73 6.45 18.40
N MET A 729 -0.81 5.20 17.96
CA MET A 729 -1.63 4.16 18.60
C MET A 729 -1.03 3.78 19.96
N HIS A 730 0.27 3.46 20.01
CA HIS A 730 0.96 3.10 21.26
C HIS A 730 0.87 4.20 22.32
N ARG A 731 1.06 5.48 21.95
CA ARG A 731 0.96 6.61 22.89
C ARG A 731 -0.38 6.66 23.61
N LYS A 732 -1.49 6.37 22.91
CA LYS A 732 -2.83 6.31 23.51
C LYS A 732 -3.01 5.08 24.40
N MET A 733 -2.57 3.90 23.95
CA MET A 733 -2.66 2.65 24.71
C MET A 733 -1.84 2.72 26.01
N ASN A 734 -0.60 3.21 25.92
CA ASN A 734 0.26 3.48 27.07
C ASN A 734 -0.36 4.54 28.01
N LYS A 735 -1.08 5.53 27.48
CA LYS A 735 -1.79 6.52 28.31
C LYS A 735 -3.00 5.93 29.05
N LEU A 736 -3.70 4.96 28.47
CA LEU A 736 -4.76 4.19 29.15
C LEU A 736 -4.16 3.27 30.24
N ALA A 737 -3.09 2.55 29.93
CA ALA A 737 -2.37 1.69 30.85
C ALA A 737 -1.86 2.46 32.08
N THR A 738 -1.09 3.54 31.86
CA THR A 738 -0.45 4.32 32.93
C THR A 738 -1.40 5.18 33.76
N ALA A 739 -2.55 5.62 33.21
CA ALA A 739 -3.48 6.50 33.91
C ALA A 739 -4.73 5.81 34.47
N ALA A 740 -5.07 4.62 33.98
CA ALA A 740 -6.29 3.91 34.36
C ALA A 740 -6.13 2.39 34.53
N GLY A 741 -4.94 1.82 34.32
CA GLY A 741 -4.72 0.37 34.39
C GLY A 741 -5.41 -0.43 33.29
N GLN A 742 -5.88 0.22 32.22
CA GLN A 742 -6.60 -0.44 31.13
C GLN A 742 -5.63 -0.83 30.01
N TYR A 743 -5.50 -2.13 29.75
CA TYR A 743 -4.60 -2.71 28.75
C TYR A 743 -5.40 -3.32 27.58
N PRO A 744 -4.93 -3.20 26.33
CA PRO A 744 -5.53 -3.91 25.22
C PRO A 744 -5.29 -5.42 25.38
N ILE A 745 -6.18 -6.23 24.80
CA ILE A 745 -5.94 -7.66 24.58
C ILE A 745 -5.50 -7.95 23.14
N ALA A 746 -5.77 -7.04 22.21
CA ALA A 746 -5.44 -7.21 20.80
C ALA A 746 -5.34 -5.87 20.08
N VAL A 747 -4.52 -5.82 19.03
CA VAL A 747 -4.38 -4.67 18.12
C VAL A 747 -4.19 -5.19 16.70
N LEU A 748 -4.92 -4.63 15.73
CA LEU A 748 -4.77 -4.90 14.31
C LEU A 748 -4.95 -3.59 13.52
N SER A 749 -3.92 -3.18 12.79
CA SER A 749 -3.85 -1.89 12.07
C SER A 749 -4.16 -0.69 12.99
N ASP A 750 -5.38 -0.14 12.87
CA ASP A 750 -5.93 1.00 13.59
C ASP A 750 -7.01 0.62 14.63
N CYS A 751 -7.38 -0.67 14.71
CA CYS A 751 -8.28 -1.23 15.70
C CYS A 751 -7.52 -1.75 16.94
N ALA A 752 -8.05 -1.50 18.14
CA ALA A 752 -7.64 -2.16 19.38
C ALA A 752 -8.86 -2.67 20.16
N VAL A 753 -8.71 -3.82 20.82
CA VAL A 753 -9.77 -4.47 21.61
C VAL A 753 -9.40 -4.44 23.09
N TYR A 754 -10.37 -4.05 23.92
CA TYR A 754 -10.27 -3.95 25.38
C TYR A 754 -11.36 -4.80 26.05
N LEU A 755 -11.10 -5.29 27.27
CA LEU A 755 -12.09 -6.01 28.08
C LEU A 755 -12.92 -5.05 28.94
N SER A 756 -14.24 -5.16 28.87
CA SER A 756 -15.20 -4.17 29.34
C SER A 756 -16.32 -4.79 30.18
N ASP A 757 -16.82 -4.01 31.16
CA ASP A 757 -17.95 -4.38 32.01
C ASP A 757 -19.30 -4.27 31.27
N GLY A 758 -19.32 -3.54 30.14
CA GLY A 758 -20.47 -3.36 29.25
C GLY A 758 -20.08 -3.35 27.76
N PRO A 759 -21.08 -3.32 26.86
CA PRO A 759 -20.89 -3.53 25.42
C PRO A 759 -20.38 -2.29 24.65
N SER A 760 -20.23 -1.13 25.28
CA SER A 760 -19.90 0.14 24.64
C SER A 760 -18.46 0.58 24.94
N PRO A 761 -17.79 1.34 24.05
CA PRO A 761 -16.54 2.01 24.40
C PRO A 761 -16.67 2.98 25.59
N LEU A 762 -17.87 3.49 25.86
CA LEU A 762 -18.15 4.31 27.05
C LEU A 762 -17.95 3.56 28.37
N ASP A 763 -18.01 2.22 28.34
CA ASP A 763 -17.97 1.38 29.54
C ASP A 763 -16.53 1.04 29.97
N PHE A 764 -15.51 1.35 29.13
CA PHE A 764 -14.09 1.18 29.49
C PHE A 764 -13.21 2.42 29.26
N LEU A 765 -13.60 3.37 28.40
CA LEU A 765 -12.78 4.55 28.10
C LEU A 765 -12.68 5.49 29.32
N PRO A 766 -11.47 5.71 29.88
CA PRO A 766 -11.33 6.44 31.13
C PRO A 766 -11.62 7.94 31.00
N ARG A 767 -12.13 8.51 32.08
CA ARG A 767 -12.46 9.93 32.24
C ARG A 767 -11.64 10.57 33.36
N THR A 768 -11.48 11.88 33.29
CA THR A 768 -10.95 12.70 34.39
C THR A 768 -12.00 12.81 35.52
N PRO A 769 -11.63 13.27 36.73
CA PRO A 769 -12.59 13.51 37.82
C PRO A 769 -13.74 14.47 37.43
N GLU A 770 -13.53 15.34 36.45
CA GLU A 770 -14.53 16.27 35.90
C GLU A 770 -15.37 15.65 34.76
N GLY A 771 -15.33 14.33 34.57
CA GLY A 771 -16.12 13.58 33.57
C GLY A 771 -15.64 13.71 32.12
N LYS A 772 -14.53 14.40 31.86
CA LYS A 772 -13.99 14.63 30.51
C LYS A 772 -13.18 13.42 30.02
N PRO A 773 -13.14 13.09 28.72
CA PRO A 773 -12.28 12.02 28.20
C PRO A 773 -10.80 12.23 28.56
N LEU A 774 -10.10 11.15 28.91
CA LEU A 774 -8.71 11.19 29.38
C LEU A 774 -7.76 11.92 28.39
N PRO A 775 -7.08 13.01 28.82
CA PRO A 775 -6.12 13.72 27.98
C PRO A 775 -4.97 12.82 27.50
N GLY A 776 -4.77 12.76 26.18
CA GLY A 776 -3.76 11.92 25.52
C GLY A 776 -4.18 10.47 25.28
N GLY A 777 -5.32 10.02 25.81
CA GLY A 777 -5.89 8.71 25.53
C GLY A 777 -6.67 8.65 24.21
N PHE A 778 -7.45 7.58 24.04
CA PHE A 778 -8.50 7.54 23.01
C PHE A 778 -9.66 8.47 23.38
N ARG A 779 -10.32 9.02 22.36
CA ARG A 779 -11.50 9.89 22.48
C ARG A 779 -12.50 9.52 21.39
N LEU A 780 -13.77 9.35 21.75
CA LEU A 780 -14.83 9.09 20.78
C LEU A 780 -15.10 10.32 19.91
N GLY A 781 -15.47 10.07 18.66
CA GLY A 781 -15.94 11.09 17.74
C GLY A 781 -15.50 10.84 16.30
N VAL A 782 -16.15 11.54 15.38
CA VAL A 782 -15.98 11.34 13.94
C VAL A 782 -14.61 11.79 13.39
N SER A 783 -13.94 12.76 14.04
CA SER A 783 -12.76 13.41 13.43
C SER A 783 -11.59 12.44 13.21
N PRO A 784 -10.81 12.58 12.11
CA PRO A 784 -9.62 11.76 11.90
C PRO A 784 -8.65 11.76 13.09
N GLY A 785 -8.29 10.57 13.57
CA GLY A 785 -7.48 10.37 14.77
C GLY A 785 -8.28 10.20 16.08
N MET A 786 -9.60 10.44 16.10
CA MET A 786 -10.54 9.98 17.14
C MET A 786 -10.97 8.53 16.84
N VAL A 787 -11.70 7.89 17.76
CA VAL A 787 -12.20 6.52 17.59
C VAL A 787 -13.72 6.42 17.37
N LYS A 788 -14.11 5.38 16.62
CA LYS A 788 -15.47 4.82 16.57
C LYS A 788 -15.53 3.53 17.40
N HIS A 789 -16.75 3.12 17.77
CA HIS A 789 -17.01 1.73 18.13
C HIS A 789 -16.89 0.86 16.88
N GLU A 790 -16.18 -0.26 17.00
CA GLU A 790 -15.94 -1.17 15.86
C GLU A 790 -16.78 -2.44 15.92
N GLY A 791 -17.01 -2.95 17.12
CA GLY A 791 -17.77 -4.16 17.38
C GLY A 791 -17.63 -4.58 18.83
N THR A 792 -18.45 -5.53 19.25
CA THR A 792 -18.47 -6.07 20.60
C THR A 792 -18.79 -7.55 20.56
N GLN A 793 -18.10 -8.32 21.38
CA GLN A 793 -18.29 -9.76 21.55
C GLN A 793 -18.24 -10.14 23.05
N PRO A 794 -18.71 -11.32 23.46
CA PRO A 794 -18.57 -11.78 24.85
C PRO A 794 -17.11 -12.00 25.25
N LEU A 795 -16.77 -11.87 26.54
CA LEU A 795 -15.41 -12.16 27.06
C LEU A 795 -14.90 -13.54 26.59
N LEU A 796 -15.71 -14.59 26.76
CA LEU A 796 -15.31 -15.98 26.47
C LEU A 796 -14.92 -16.20 25.00
N TRP A 797 -15.55 -15.47 24.07
CA TRP A 797 -15.18 -15.50 22.65
C TRP A 797 -13.79 -14.90 22.43
N ALA A 798 -13.46 -13.82 23.14
CA ALA A 798 -12.16 -13.16 23.01
C ALA A 798 -11.04 -14.00 23.63
N VAL A 799 -11.28 -14.63 24.79
CA VAL A 799 -10.33 -15.58 25.40
C VAL A 799 -10.08 -16.75 24.44
N GLN A 800 -11.13 -17.38 23.89
CA GLN A 800 -10.97 -18.45 22.90
C GLN A 800 -10.16 -18.00 21.66
N MET A 801 -10.40 -16.78 21.14
CA MET A 801 -9.60 -16.25 20.03
C MET A 801 -8.11 -16.17 20.39
N LEU A 802 -7.76 -15.69 21.59
CA LEU A 802 -6.37 -15.58 22.05
C LEU A 802 -5.73 -16.97 22.23
N ASP A 803 -6.43 -17.92 22.85
CA ASP A 803 -5.98 -19.32 23.03
C ASP A 803 -5.72 -20.03 21.68
N GLU A 804 -6.55 -19.75 20.67
CA GLU A 804 -6.35 -20.24 19.30
C GLU A 804 -5.22 -19.51 18.53
N ASN A 805 -4.58 -18.49 19.13
CA ASN A 805 -3.64 -17.57 18.48
C ASN A 805 -4.27 -16.88 17.24
N HIS A 806 -5.54 -16.51 17.34
CA HIS A 806 -6.27 -15.68 16.37
C HIS A 806 -6.42 -14.25 16.92
N ASN A 807 -6.27 -13.22 16.07
CA ASN A 807 -6.38 -11.83 16.52
C ASN A 807 -7.86 -11.39 16.66
N PRO A 808 -8.38 -11.13 17.89
CA PRO A 808 -9.77 -10.71 18.11
C PRO A 808 -10.18 -9.46 17.32
N ALA A 809 -9.25 -8.52 17.10
CA ALA A 809 -9.55 -7.27 16.38
C ALA A 809 -10.00 -7.54 14.94
N ARG A 810 -9.55 -8.65 14.32
CA ARG A 810 -9.95 -9.08 12.97
C ARG A 810 -11.42 -9.48 12.87
N HIS A 811 -12.05 -9.86 13.98
CA HIS A 811 -13.37 -10.50 13.99
C HIS A 811 -14.39 -9.81 14.89
N ILE A 812 -14.03 -8.68 15.51
CA ILE A 812 -14.83 -8.00 16.54
C ILE A 812 -16.21 -7.52 16.02
N LYS A 813 -16.33 -7.22 14.72
CA LYS A 813 -17.58 -6.90 14.01
C LYS A 813 -18.57 -8.07 13.92
N GLY A 814 -18.14 -9.31 14.15
CA GLY A 814 -18.92 -10.52 13.89
C GLY A 814 -18.72 -11.14 12.49
N HIS A 815 -17.83 -10.59 11.68
CA HIS A 815 -17.36 -11.16 10.41
C HIS A 815 -15.85 -10.91 10.22
N ASP A 816 -15.23 -11.46 9.17
CA ASP A 816 -13.81 -11.23 8.88
C ASP A 816 -13.57 -9.81 8.33
N ALA A 817 -12.78 -9.01 9.03
CA ALA A 817 -12.34 -7.67 8.61
C ALA A 817 -11.68 -7.68 7.21
N ALA A 818 -11.01 -8.78 6.83
CA ALA A 818 -10.43 -8.92 5.50
C ALA A 818 -11.48 -8.91 4.36
N ALA A 819 -12.77 -9.09 4.67
CA ALA A 819 -13.87 -8.93 3.72
C ALA A 819 -14.21 -7.45 3.45
N ASP A 820 -14.06 -6.58 4.45
CA ASP A 820 -14.24 -5.12 4.33
C ASP A 820 -13.06 -4.44 3.58
N GLY A 821 -12.00 -5.19 3.30
CA GLY A 821 -10.77 -4.67 2.73
C GLY A 821 -9.85 -4.00 3.76
N GLU A 822 -9.98 -4.35 5.04
CA GLU A 822 -9.05 -4.01 6.13
C GLU A 822 -7.74 -4.80 6.06
#